data_AF-A0A6A4G1P0-F1
#
_entry.id   AF-A0A6A4G1P0-F1
#
_cell.length_a   1.000
_cell.length_b   1.000
_cell.length_c   1.000
_cell.angle_alpha   90.00
_cell.angle_beta   90.00
_cell.angle_gamma   90.00
#
_symmetry.space_group_name_H-M   'P 1'
#
loop_
_entity.id
_entity.type
_entity.pdbx_description
1 polymer ?
#
loop_
_entity_poly.entity_id
_entity_poly.type
_entity_poly.pdbx_seq_one_letter_code
_entity_poly.pdbx_strand_id
1 'polypeptide(L)'
;MGEATTTLKATALTTTTALRMGKTAAVGMNTNAPFVMNTVAEMAATEVLPFPAVHVKSTIAVTTTIVGMAPAHTNMVDQVAMMTTREQMMIEAMVGMLSVLVAVIEAEVKVTMETIAIGPAAANEDGVTVAAVTIPEKADDPDVLKKVEFCARPQTRGRSGRTVPLKVNYFGVEIASGPNQIFKYHVTVERSIDRDEEDKYGPQRGGQDGREHAESGTDATPQPEQRPERPLQRALMSVVVNTVLRQNNDEFAGIRVVHDGMAAIYSPVKLPWTSKTFEDVSPYSWAPPSTATTVGDGVARRRPRTFIVKMELVETIGMTSLLEHYSDPGVNVMPVLQALDVVVRHLACQRLTVVGRDLYTLKEAHTLHGGKELCWGYHQAIRKAKDKLVLNLNETSAIFYTPGPLMQLVLSTLRIKDPRNARSLSKQELKTLAHALRNVEVKPTHREDRARAIYGVSAEPADQLLVSIKGVEQSVAEYFASKYSKRLQYPRLPCVNVGSKRPGKETWLPVEVCEVVPGQHCANSDDLDSPAITKLTAMPPAKREKNILEHVKDAAFSNDPYLEAFGMTVKLKMETTDARALEPPCVQYQNTSERPVNGEWSLKDKTMVKVVPFDNWGVLILDEVNTSEVRKFVRTLCDVGRQRGLSLKNAGPVIVHQNEHRSADVEKLVQICYEQVAKRGVPEMLLVVLPDTRSWQYGPVKVMTDTVLGVSCQCVASKNLRKANAAFCANVCLKLNMRLDGKNAVLRDPLPLLSRSPTIIIGADLEHPRPGMGAQPSIAAVVASMDAYSAQYAARLGAQKATSDIQKLPNMLRELFHAYYERTKRKPEHVIYYRDGMGDGQYVDILEAEIRALRKACKMISDNYSPPITFIVANKRHHTRAFPVDRRDADRKGNVKPGTVIDTGVVDPHRFDFFLYGHSSIQGTSKPCHYTVLYDENKLSADDIQLLTYHLGYTFSRSTHAVSVAAPVYYANEAAAHARHFLKEAPEDESSDTVSCSSGSKFLFAKVHKNVQNKMFFI
;
A
#
# COMPACT_ATOMS: atom_id res chain seq x y z
N MET A 1 -18.76 -15.95 56.40
CA MET A 1 -18.60 -17.23 57.13
C MET A 1 -17.33 -17.89 56.61
N GLY A 2 -16.51 -18.49 57.49
CA GLY A 2 -15.32 -19.27 57.11
C GLY A 2 -13.99 -18.52 57.26
N GLU A 3 -13.38 -18.62 58.44
CA GLU A 3 -12.01 -18.18 58.75
C GLU A 3 -11.02 -19.37 58.72
N ALA A 4 -9.73 -19.07 58.51
CA ALA A 4 -8.50 -19.79 58.95
C ALA A 4 -7.33 -19.19 58.13
N THR A 5 -6.44 -18.29 58.59
CA THR A 5 -5.66 -18.14 59.84
C THR A 5 -4.54 -19.18 60.00
N THR A 6 -3.27 -18.74 59.83
CA THR A 6 -2.03 -19.10 60.59
C THR A 6 -0.84 -18.35 59.93
N THR A 7 -0.28 -17.22 60.43
CA THR A 7 0.88 -17.06 61.38
C THR A 7 2.15 -17.89 61.04
N LEU A 8 3.44 -17.48 61.18
CA LEU A 8 4.16 -16.49 62.01
C LEU A 8 5.55 -16.11 61.39
N LYS A 9 6.12 -14.96 61.82
CA LYS A 9 7.54 -14.54 62.08
C LYS A 9 8.76 -15.42 61.66
N ALA A 10 10.03 -14.95 61.55
CA ALA A 10 10.70 -13.62 61.44
C ALA A 10 12.26 -13.81 61.42
N THR A 11 13.02 -12.70 61.30
CA THR A 11 14.39 -12.47 61.86
C THR A 11 15.66 -12.60 60.97
N ALA A 12 16.17 -11.41 60.58
CA ALA A 12 17.54 -10.86 60.46
C ALA A 12 18.84 -11.73 60.45
N LEU A 13 19.83 -11.28 59.65
CA LEU A 13 21.22 -10.78 59.97
C LEU A 13 22.08 -10.77 58.66
N THR A 14 22.74 -9.69 58.17
CA THR A 14 24.05 -9.08 58.55
C THR A 14 25.19 -10.11 58.81
N THR A 15 26.45 -10.01 58.32
CA THR A 15 27.29 -8.84 57.95
C THR A 15 28.59 -9.24 57.17
N THR A 16 29.26 -8.26 56.53
CA THR A 16 30.75 -8.06 56.42
C THR A 16 31.69 -8.99 55.60
N THR A 17 32.19 -8.44 54.49
CA THR A 17 33.60 -8.21 54.05
C THR A 17 34.74 -9.24 54.30
N ALA A 18 35.49 -9.59 53.23
CA ALA A 18 36.95 -9.76 53.27
C ALA A 18 37.64 -9.54 51.89
N LEU A 19 38.82 -8.92 51.91
CA LEU A 19 39.70 -8.59 50.77
C LEU A 19 41.03 -9.34 50.95
N ARG A 20 41.68 -9.85 49.89
CA ARG A 20 43.16 -9.90 49.82
C ARG A 20 43.73 -10.15 48.41
N MET A 21 44.93 -9.63 48.18
CA MET A 21 45.69 -9.65 46.92
C MET A 21 46.87 -10.63 46.96
N GLY A 22 47.44 -10.93 45.78
CA GLY A 22 48.87 -11.20 45.56
C GLY A 22 49.20 -12.52 44.83
N LYS A 23 50.37 -12.71 44.19
CA LYS A 23 51.33 -11.75 43.60
C LYS A 23 52.40 -12.55 42.78
N THR A 24 52.68 -12.14 41.53
CA THR A 24 53.99 -12.17 40.80
C THR A 24 54.88 -13.43 40.62
N ALA A 25 55.46 -13.51 39.40
CA ALA A 25 56.83 -13.97 39.00
C ALA A 25 57.11 -15.48 38.72
N ALA A 26 58.09 -15.88 37.87
CA ALA A 26 58.77 -15.30 36.69
C ALA A 26 59.78 -16.31 36.03
N VAL A 27 60.31 -16.00 34.81
CA VAL A 27 61.54 -16.55 34.13
C VAL A 27 61.47 -18.00 33.58
N GLY A 28 61.98 -18.36 32.38
CA GLY A 28 62.54 -17.58 31.24
C GLY A 28 63.38 -18.43 30.22
N MET A 29 63.88 -17.78 29.14
CA MET A 29 65.01 -18.17 28.24
C MET A 29 64.83 -19.31 27.20
N ASN A 30 65.41 -19.31 25.97
CA ASN A 30 66.09 -18.28 25.14
C ASN A 30 66.29 -18.72 23.63
N THR A 31 66.80 -17.82 22.76
CA THR A 31 67.35 -17.99 21.37
C THR A 31 66.34 -18.19 20.22
N ASN A 32 66.49 -17.63 19.00
CA ASN A 32 67.44 -16.68 18.40
C ASN A 32 66.75 -15.81 17.31
N ALA A 33 67.20 -14.56 17.12
CA ALA A 33 66.82 -13.66 16.01
C ALA A 33 67.95 -13.65 14.93
N PRO A 34 67.88 -12.96 13.75
CA PRO A 34 67.42 -11.56 13.54
C PRO A 34 66.58 -11.38 12.22
N PHE A 35 66.16 -10.21 11.68
CA PHE A 35 66.15 -8.78 12.07
C PHE A 35 65.15 -7.94 11.22
N VAL A 36 64.73 -6.76 11.73
CA VAL A 36 64.52 -5.45 11.04
C VAL A 36 63.43 -5.31 9.93
N MET A 37 62.50 -4.33 9.97
CA MET A 37 62.30 -3.18 10.88
C MET A 37 60.83 -2.70 11.01
N ASN A 38 60.42 -2.39 12.26
CA ASN A 38 59.69 -1.22 12.77
C ASN A 38 58.45 -0.66 12.00
N THR A 39 57.22 -0.47 12.54
CA THR A 39 56.76 0.06 13.86
C THR A 39 57.22 1.53 14.09
N VAL A 40 56.54 2.52 14.68
CA VAL A 40 55.49 2.70 15.72
C VAL A 40 54.70 3.98 15.28
N ALA A 41 53.50 4.38 15.72
CA ALA A 41 52.96 4.42 17.08
C ALA A 41 51.43 4.62 17.14
N GLU A 42 50.89 4.32 18.32
CA GLU A 42 49.48 4.46 18.71
C GLU A 42 49.41 5.33 19.99
N MET A 43 48.19 5.76 20.37
CA MET A 43 47.81 6.44 21.62
C MET A 43 48.17 7.94 21.80
N ALA A 44 47.17 8.79 21.59
CA ALA A 44 46.87 9.91 22.49
C ALA A 44 45.36 10.19 22.47
N ALA A 45 44.76 10.37 23.64
CA ALA A 45 43.37 10.77 23.80
C ALA A 45 43.26 11.80 24.93
N THR A 46 42.11 12.49 24.98
CA THR A 46 41.64 13.46 25.99
C THR A 46 41.91 14.94 25.68
N GLU A 47 40.94 15.77 26.11
CA GLU A 47 40.88 17.24 26.14
C GLU A 47 40.68 18.01 24.82
N VAL A 48 39.42 18.41 24.58
CA VAL A 48 39.07 19.62 23.82
C VAL A 48 37.97 20.38 24.58
N LEU A 49 38.34 21.52 25.17
CA LEU A 49 37.43 22.59 25.59
C LEU A 49 37.63 23.82 24.67
N PRO A 50 36.65 24.73 24.57
CA PRO A 50 36.46 25.51 23.36
C PRO A 50 37.20 26.86 23.35
N PHE A 51 37.55 27.33 22.15
CA PHE A 51 37.85 28.73 21.87
C PHE A 51 36.82 29.34 20.88
N PRO A 52 36.55 30.66 20.96
CA PRO A 52 35.29 31.22 20.48
C PRO A 52 35.33 31.64 19.01
N ALA A 53 34.15 31.62 18.38
CA ALA A 53 33.96 32.16 17.04
C ALA A 53 33.99 33.69 17.05
N VAL A 54 34.86 34.29 16.22
CA VAL A 54 34.76 35.71 15.86
C VAL A 54 33.88 35.86 14.62
N HIS A 55 32.88 36.74 14.70
CA HIS A 55 32.00 37.05 13.57
C HIS A 55 32.74 37.80 12.46
N VAL A 56 32.55 37.37 11.22
CA VAL A 56 32.63 38.25 10.05
C VAL A 56 31.33 38.08 9.26
N LYS A 57 30.48 39.11 9.30
CA LYS A 57 29.35 39.28 8.37
C LYS A 57 29.75 40.31 7.31
N SER A 58 29.59 39.92 6.05
CA SER A 58 29.24 40.76 4.89
C SER A 58 29.88 42.15 4.73
N THR A 59 30.47 42.39 3.55
CA THR A 59 29.91 43.36 2.57
C THR A 59 30.45 43.04 1.18
N ILE A 60 29.54 42.85 0.22
CA ILE A 60 29.82 42.95 -1.22
C ILE A 60 29.24 44.28 -1.66
N ALA A 61 30.06 45.20 -2.18
CA ALA A 61 29.64 46.28 -3.08
C ALA A 61 30.84 47.10 -3.61
N VAL A 62 30.61 47.79 -4.73
CA VAL A 62 31.42 48.86 -5.34
C VAL A 62 32.69 48.43 -6.08
N THR A 63 32.48 47.95 -7.31
CA THR A 63 33.43 48.16 -8.41
C THR A 63 32.96 49.36 -9.22
N THR A 64 33.48 50.57 -8.96
CA THR A 64 33.38 51.70 -9.89
C THR A 64 34.64 52.56 -9.81
N THR A 65 35.38 52.58 -10.91
CA THR A 65 36.19 53.68 -11.47
C THR A 65 36.73 54.76 -10.53
N ILE A 66 38.07 54.90 -10.46
CA ILE A 66 38.80 56.13 -10.88
C ILE A 66 40.32 55.88 -10.86
N VAL A 67 41.00 56.32 -11.92
CA VAL A 67 42.45 56.42 -12.05
C VAL A 67 42.93 57.68 -11.31
N GLY A 68 43.93 57.60 -10.43
CA GLY A 68 44.38 58.77 -9.67
C GLY A 68 45.67 58.61 -8.87
N MET A 69 46.81 58.85 -9.54
CA MET A 69 48.02 59.54 -9.07
C MET A 69 48.54 59.34 -7.63
N ALA A 70 49.81 58.94 -7.53
CA ALA A 70 50.70 59.09 -6.35
C ALA A 70 51.14 60.58 -6.17
N PRO A 71 52.10 60.97 -5.29
CA PRO A 71 52.84 60.22 -4.25
C PRO A 71 52.97 60.98 -2.88
N ALA A 72 53.54 60.34 -1.85
CA ALA A 72 54.09 61.03 -0.66
C ALA A 72 55.19 60.23 0.10
N HIS A 73 56.40 60.22 -0.49
CA HIS A 73 57.69 60.49 0.18
C HIS A 73 58.03 60.00 1.61
N THR A 74 59.07 59.14 1.68
CA THR A 74 60.28 59.20 2.57
C THR A 74 60.11 59.25 4.11
N ASN A 75 60.93 58.59 4.95
CA ASN A 75 62.24 57.94 4.78
C ASN A 75 62.40 56.80 5.81
N MET A 76 63.04 55.69 5.43
CA MET A 76 64.29 55.20 6.06
C MET A 76 64.80 53.98 5.27
N VAL A 77 66.01 54.11 4.74
CA VAL A 77 66.78 53.04 4.10
C VAL A 77 67.87 52.60 5.09
N ASP A 78 68.41 51.40 4.90
CA ASP A 78 69.53 50.79 5.64
C ASP A 78 69.27 50.24 7.05
N GLN A 79 68.68 49.04 7.09
CA GLN A 79 69.41 47.87 7.60
C GLN A 79 69.13 46.65 6.70
N VAL A 80 70.20 45.96 6.27
CA VAL A 80 70.15 44.85 5.31
C VAL A 80 70.56 43.53 5.99
N ALA A 81 69.93 42.45 5.53
CA ALA A 81 70.30 41.03 5.70
C ALA A 81 70.31 40.44 7.12
N MET A 82 69.27 39.65 7.41
CA MET A 82 69.39 38.20 7.65
C MET A 82 67.99 37.55 7.55
N MET A 83 67.51 37.33 6.32
CA MET A 83 66.52 36.26 6.10
C MET A 83 67.28 34.96 5.93
N THR A 84 66.92 33.96 6.72
CA THR A 84 67.58 32.66 6.67
C THR A 84 67.16 31.89 5.42
N THR A 85 68.04 31.02 4.90
CA THR A 85 67.75 30.17 3.74
C THR A 85 66.45 29.37 3.89
N ARG A 86 66.05 29.10 5.13
CA ARG A 86 64.80 28.40 5.51
C ARG A 86 63.53 29.22 5.26
N GLU A 87 63.58 30.54 5.46
CA GLU A 87 62.46 31.44 5.19
C GLU A 87 62.28 31.64 3.69
N GLN A 88 63.40 31.74 2.95
CA GLN A 88 63.37 31.84 1.49
C GLN A 88 62.82 30.55 0.85
N MET A 89 63.22 29.37 1.34
CA MET A 89 62.60 28.09 0.95
C MET A 89 61.11 27.97 1.32
N MET A 90 60.67 28.54 2.46
CA MET A 90 59.24 28.58 2.80
C MET A 90 58.44 29.49 1.87
N ILE A 91 58.99 30.64 1.49
CA ILE A 91 58.36 31.56 0.53
C ILE A 91 58.27 30.90 -0.85
N GLU A 92 59.34 30.26 -1.33
CA GLU A 92 59.31 29.50 -2.60
C GLU A 92 58.31 28.33 -2.56
N ALA A 93 58.22 27.61 -1.43
CA ALA A 93 57.21 26.55 -1.26
C ALA A 93 55.76 27.09 -1.22
N MET A 94 55.54 28.26 -0.62
CA MET A 94 54.22 28.92 -0.61
C MET A 94 53.85 29.48 -1.99
N VAL A 95 54.81 30.04 -2.73
CA VAL A 95 54.60 30.49 -4.13
C VAL A 95 54.35 29.28 -5.04
N GLY A 96 55.04 28.15 -4.82
CA GLY A 96 54.76 26.87 -5.47
C GLY A 96 53.33 26.37 -5.18
N MET A 97 52.89 26.39 -3.93
CA MET A 97 51.52 26.03 -3.58
C MET A 97 50.47 27.00 -4.15
N LEU A 98 50.71 28.31 -4.15
CA LEU A 98 49.79 29.28 -4.76
C LEU A 98 49.71 29.11 -6.28
N SER A 99 50.82 28.87 -6.96
CA SER A 99 50.82 28.67 -8.42
C SER A 99 50.14 27.35 -8.83
N VAL A 100 50.28 26.28 -8.03
CA VAL A 100 49.46 25.07 -8.19
C VAL A 100 47.99 25.35 -7.92
N LEU A 101 47.65 26.12 -6.88
CA LEU A 101 46.25 26.46 -6.57
C LEU A 101 45.61 27.33 -7.67
N VAL A 102 46.36 28.29 -8.22
CA VAL A 102 45.93 29.11 -9.38
C VAL A 102 45.77 28.23 -10.61
N ALA A 103 46.69 27.32 -10.90
CA ALA A 103 46.56 26.40 -12.04
C ALA A 103 45.35 25.44 -11.89
N VAL A 104 45.02 25.01 -10.67
CA VAL A 104 43.81 24.22 -10.38
C VAL A 104 42.54 25.06 -10.58
N ILE A 105 42.53 26.31 -10.10
CA ILE A 105 41.40 27.23 -10.30
C ILE A 105 41.24 27.58 -11.78
N GLU A 106 42.31 27.85 -12.51
CA GLU A 106 42.28 28.07 -13.97
C GLU A 106 41.81 26.82 -14.72
N ALA A 107 42.18 25.62 -14.29
CA ALA A 107 41.66 24.37 -14.85
C ALA A 107 40.15 24.20 -14.57
N GLU A 108 39.67 24.46 -13.35
CA GLU A 108 38.23 24.42 -13.03
C GLU A 108 37.42 25.49 -13.79
N VAL A 109 37.98 26.70 -13.97
CA VAL A 109 37.39 27.78 -14.77
C VAL A 109 37.37 27.43 -16.27
N LYS A 110 38.41 26.77 -16.78
CA LYS A 110 38.47 26.35 -18.19
C LYS A 110 37.48 25.21 -18.50
N VAL A 111 37.35 24.25 -17.58
CA VAL A 111 36.34 23.17 -17.67
C VAL A 111 34.91 23.73 -17.57
N THR A 112 34.67 24.77 -16.77
CA THR A 112 33.34 25.43 -16.73
C THR A 112 33.07 26.31 -17.96
N MET A 113 34.10 26.93 -18.56
CA MET A 113 33.95 27.72 -19.79
C MET A 113 33.71 26.87 -21.05
N GLU A 114 34.38 25.72 -21.21
CA GLU A 114 34.15 24.83 -22.37
C GLU A 114 32.80 24.10 -22.32
N THR A 115 32.07 24.18 -21.19
CA THR A 115 30.72 23.60 -21.04
C THR A 115 29.59 24.61 -21.39
N ILE A 116 29.92 25.88 -21.71
CA ILE A 116 28.91 26.93 -21.99
C ILE A 116 29.20 27.65 -23.31
N ALA A 117 28.91 26.97 -24.43
CA ALA A 117 28.76 27.61 -25.73
C ALA A 117 27.28 27.92 -26.00
N ILE A 118 26.84 29.12 -25.57
CA ILE A 118 25.52 29.69 -25.93
C ILE A 118 25.78 31.02 -26.66
N GLY A 119 25.25 31.17 -27.88
CA GLY A 119 25.36 32.41 -28.65
C GLY A 119 24.61 33.58 -28.01
N PRO A 120 24.96 34.83 -28.32
CA PRO A 120 24.43 35.99 -27.61
C PRO A 120 22.95 36.22 -27.93
N ALA A 121 22.10 36.20 -26.90
CA ALA A 121 20.72 36.65 -26.97
C ALA A 121 20.60 38.08 -26.43
N ALA A 122 19.85 38.92 -27.14
CA ALA A 122 19.59 40.30 -26.72
C ALA A 122 18.70 40.34 -25.46
N ALA A 123 18.91 41.36 -24.62
CA ALA A 123 18.15 41.54 -23.40
C ALA A 123 16.70 41.96 -23.66
N ASN A 124 15.78 41.40 -22.87
CA ASN A 124 14.56 42.06 -22.41
C ASN A 124 14.13 41.43 -21.08
N GLU A 125 13.55 42.24 -20.21
CA GLU A 125 13.19 41.86 -18.84
C GLU A 125 11.85 41.11 -18.82
N ASP A 126 11.83 39.86 -18.33
CA ASP A 126 10.70 39.30 -17.55
C ASP A 126 10.97 37.89 -16.99
N GLY A 127 10.40 37.61 -15.81
CA GLY A 127 10.11 36.27 -15.23
C GLY A 127 11.09 35.09 -15.43
N VAL A 128 11.93 34.81 -14.44
CA VAL A 128 12.78 33.59 -14.39
C VAL A 128 11.93 32.31 -14.35
N THR A 129 11.74 31.67 -15.50
CA THR A 129 11.22 30.30 -15.63
C THR A 129 12.37 29.31 -15.69
N VAL A 130 12.44 28.38 -14.74
CA VAL A 130 13.42 27.28 -14.80
C VAL A 130 12.90 26.22 -15.77
N ALA A 131 13.28 26.34 -17.05
CA ALA A 131 12.94 25.37 -18.08
C ALA A 131 13.42 23.96 -17.71
N ALA A 132 12.55 22.96 -17.92
CA ALA A 132 12.91 21.57 -17.72
C ALA A 132 13.86 21.12 -18.85
N VAL A 133 15.15 21.05 -18.55
CA VAL A 133 16.17 20.48 -19.47
C VAL A 133 15.80 19.02 -19.74
N THR A 134 15.23 18.78 -20.90
CA THR A 134 14.96 17.44 -21.40
C THR A 134 16.23 16.96 -22.09
N ILE A 135 17.04 16.20 -21.35
CA ILE A 135 18.25 15.58 -21.89
C ILE A 135 17.79 14.55 -22.94
N PRO A 136 18.31 14.57 -24.19
CA PRO A 136 17.97 13.56 -25.18
C PRO A 136 18.34 12.17 -24.65
N GLU A 137 17.44 11.20 -24.79
CA GLU A 137 17.73 9.81 -24.41
C GLU A 137 18.82 9.26 -25.34
N LYS A 138 20.05 9.18 -24.83
CA LYS A 138 21.05 8.24 -25.34
C LYS A 138 20.43 6.83 -25.29
N ALA A 139 20.72 6.01 -26.30
CA ALA A 139 20.42 4.58 -26.23
C ALA A 139 20.94 4.01 -24.89
N ASP A 140 20.11 3.23 -24.20
CA ASP A 140 20.43 2.75 -22.85
C ASP A 140 21.76 1.95 -22.89
N ASP A 141 22.64 2.28 -21.95
CA ASP A 141 23.94 1.65 -21.74
C ASP A 141 23.78 0.11 -21.64
N PRO A 142 24.59 -0.71 -22.33
CA PRO A 142 24.49 -2.17 -22.25
C PRO A 142 24.56 -2.72 -20.81
N ASP A 143 25.26 -2.05 -19.88
CA ASP A 143 25.27 -2.40 -18.46
C ASP A 143 23.89 -2.20 -17.78
N VAL A 144 23.10 -1.24 -18.28
CA VAL A 144 21.74 -0.90 -17.82
C VAL A 144 20.69 -1.86 -18.41
N LEU A 145 21.00 -2.49 -19.55
CA LEU A 145 20.12 -3.46 -20.24
C LEU A 145 20.37 -4.92 -19.83
N LYS A 146 21.34 -5.20 -18.96
CA LYS A 146 21.67 -6.55 -18.51
C LYS A 146 20.47 -7.23 -17.84
N LYS A 147 20.12 -8.44 -18.32
CA LYS A 147 19.01 -9.24 -17.77
C LYS A 147 19.24 -9.55 -16.29
N VAL A 148 18.20 -9.39 -15.48
CA VAL A 148 18.27 -9.60 -14.03
C VAL A 148 17.82 -11.01 -13.69
N GLU A 149 18.69 -11.78 -13.04
CA GLU A 149 18.37 -13.11 -12.53
C GLU A 149 17.84 -13.04 -11.10
N PHE A 150 16.92 -13.94 -10.75
CA PHE A 150 16.35 -14.01 -9.41
C PHE A 150 17.37 -14.53 -8.40
N CYS A 151 17.40 -13.89 -7.23
CA CYS A 151 18.21 -14.35 -6.10
C CYS A 151 17.72 -15.73 -5.61
N ALA A 152 18.51 -16.76 -5.91
CA ALA A 152 18.32 -18.09 -5.37
C ALA A 152 18.54 -18.11 -3.85
N ARG A 153 17.87 -19.02 -3.14
CA ARG A 153 18.04 -19.20 -1.70
C ARG A 153 19.52 -19.52 -1.38
N PRO A 154 20.16 -18.80 -0.44
CA PRO A 154 21.51 -19.12 0.00
C PRO A 154 21.62 -20.55 0.54
N GLN A 155 22.75 -21.22 0.24
CA GLN A 155 23.03 -22.56 0.75
C GLN A 155 23.05 -22.59 2.29
N THR A 156 23.54 -21.52 2.91
CA THR A 156 23.48 -21.30 4.35
C THR A 156 22.20 -20.59 4.75
N ARG A 157 21.27 -21.35 5.35
CA ARG A 157 20.10 -20.78 6.04
C ARG A 157 20.51 -19.94 7.24
N GLY A 158 19.63 -19.06 7.70
CA GLY A 158 19.88 -18.27 8.90
C GLY A 158 20.05 -19.19 10.12
N ARG A 159 21.02 -18.86 10.98
CA ARG A 159 21.39 -19.63 12.17
C ARG A 159 21.18 -18.84 13.45
N SER A 160 21.01 -17.52 13.34
CA SER A 160 20.81 -16.62 14.47
C SER A 160 19.44 -16.82 15.12
N GLY A 161 19.39 -16.62 16.44
CA GLY A 161 18.19 -16.75 17.24
C GLY A 161 17.91 -18.17 17.76
N ARG A 162 17.02 -18.28 18.74
CA ARG A 162 16.64 -19.57 19.35
C ARG A 162 15.56 -20.26 18.52
N THR A 163 15.67 -21.57 18.29
CA THR A 163 14.62 -22.37 17.64
C THR A 163 13.31 -22.34 18.42
N VAL A 164 12.20 -22.17 17.71
CA VAL A 164 10.83 -22.11 18.23
C VAL A 164 9.92 -22.94 17.31
N PRO A 165 9.29 -24.03 17.80
CA PRO A 165 8.33 -24.79 17.02
C PRO A 165 7.00 -24.03 16.90
N LEU A 166 6.51 -23.88 15.67
CA LEU A 166 5.24 -23.22 15.36
C LEU A 166 4.33 -24.15 14.55
N LYS A 167 3.03 -24.12 14.83
CA LYS A 167 2.02 -24.59 13.87
C LYS A 167 1.78 -23.48 12.86
N VAL A 168 1.68 -23.81 11.58
CA VAL A 168 1.31 -22.88 10.51
C VAL A 168 -0.06 -23.30 9.98
N ASN A 169 -0.88 -22.36 9.53
CA ASN A 169 -2.21 -22.61 8.96
C ASN A 169 -2.20 -23.31 7.57
N TYR A 170 -1.19 -24.14 7.35
CA TYR A 170 -0.94 -24.90 6.14
C TYR A 170 -1.25 -26.37 6.42
N PHE A 171 -1.80 -27.07 5.43
CA PHE A 171 -2.26 -28.44 5.55
C PHE A 171 -1.61 -29.26 4.43
N GLY A 172 -0.86 -30.31 4.76
CA GLY A 172 -0.12 -31.09 3.76
C GLY A 172 -1.05 -31.70 2.70
N VAL A 173 -0.65 -31.60 1.43
CA VAL A 173 -1.39 -32.17 0.28
C VAL A 173 -0.55 -33.27 -0.34
N GLU A 174 -1.13 -34.47 -0.46
CA GLU A 174 -0.51 -35.65 -1.05
C GLU A 174 -1.24 -36.04 -2.34
N ILE A 175 -0.49 -36.54 -3.31
CA ILE A 175 -0.99 -37.03 -4.61
C ILE A 175 -0.47 -38.47 -4.77
N ALA A 176 -1.14 -39.41 -4.10
CA ALA A 176 -0.66 -40.79 -3.97
C ALA A 176 -1.13 -41.72 -5.10
N SER A 177 -2.21 -41.35 -5.78
CA SER A 177 -2.89 -42.15 -6.82
C SER A 177 -3.52 -41.27 -7.91
N GLY A 178 -2.99 -40.05 -8.08
CA GLY A 178 -3.49 -39.08 -9.07
C GLY A 178 -3.14 -39.46 -10.51
N PRO A 179 -3.83 -38.86 -11.50
CA PRO A 179 -3.56 -39.11 -12.91
C PRO A 179 -2.19 -38.54 -13.31
N ASN A 180 -1.44 -39.26 -14.16
CA ASN A 180 -0.15 -38.78 -14.67
C ASN A 180 -0.27 -37.49 -15.50
N GLN A 181 -1.46 -37.21 -16.04
CA GLN A 181 -1.77 -36.05 -16.87
C GLN A 181 -3.15 -35.51 -16.49
N ILE A 182 -3.29 -34.18 -16.43
CA ILE A 182 -4.58 -33.49 -16.31
C ILE A 182 -4.94 -32.88 -17.66
N PHE A 183 -6.15 -33.13 -18.15
CA PHE A 183 -6.62 -32.65 -19.44
C PHE A 183 -7.42 -31.36 -19.25
N LYS A 184 -6.96 -30.26 -19.86
CA LYS A 184 -7.56 -28.94 -19.75
C LYS A 184 -8.34 -28.59 -21.02
N TYR A 185 -9.62 -28.31 -20.83
CA TYR A 185 -10.56 -27.93 -21.87
C TYR A 185 -10.91 -26.44 -21.72
N HIS A 186 -10.81 -25.67 -22.80
CA HIS A 186 -11.31 -24.31 -22.86
C HIS A 186 -12.84 -24.33 -22.99
N VAL A 187 -13.50 -23.38 -22.32
CA VAL A 187 -14.97 -23.26 -22.32
C VAL A 187 -15.39 -21.90 -22.83
N THR A 188 -16.20 -21.91 -23.90
CA THR A 188 -16.88 -20.72 -24.43
C THR A 188 -18.36 -20.84 -24.15
N VAL A 189 -18.98 -19.78 -23.64
CA VAL A 189 -20.44 -19.73 -23.40
C VAL A 189 -21.02 -18.49 -24.05
N GLU A 190 -21.87 -18.74 -25.04
CA GLU A 190 -22.57 -17.74 -25.83
C GLU A 190 -24.08 -17.82 -25.51
N ARG A 191 -24.81 -16.73 -25.77
CA ARG A 191 -26.27 -16.75 -25.66
C ARG A 191 -26.84 -17.31 -26.94
N SER A 192 -27.81 -18.22 -26.82
CA SER A 192 -28.60 -18.62 -27.98
C SER A 192 -29.30 -17.40 -28.58
N ILE A 193 -29.27 -17.29 -29.91
CA ILE A 193 -29.96 -16.24 -30.65
C ILE A 193 -31.46 -16.59 -30.65
N ASP A 194 -32.31 -15.72 -30.09
CA ASP A 194 -33.77 -15.83 -30.19
C ASP A 194 -34.16 -15.65 -31.67
N ARG A 195 -34.33 -16.76 -32.41
CA ARG A 195 -34.77 -16.73 -33.83
C ARG A 195 -36.12 -16.01 -34.02
N ASP A 196 -36.92 -15.90 -32.96
CA ASP A 196 -38.18 -15.15 -32.92
C ASP A 196 -38.00 -13.60 -33.05
N GLU A 197 -36.78 -13.04 -32.99
CA GLU A 197 -36.54 -11.60 -33.26
C GLU A 197 -36.27 -11.27 -34.75
N GLU A 198 -35.92 -12.24 -35.60
CA GLU A 198 -35.76 -12.01 -37.05
C GLU A 198 -37.14 -11.88 -37.76
N ASP A 199 -38.12 -12.72 -37.40
CA ASP A 199 -39.48 -12.69 -37.98
C ASP A 199 -40.27 -11.40 -37.68
N LYS A 200 -39.76 -10.51 -36.82
CA LYS A 200 -40.33 -9.17 -36.62
C LYS A 200 -39.99 -8.16 -37.72
N TYR A 201 -39.02 -8.47 -38.57
CA TYR A 201 -38.62 -7.65 -39.71
C TYR A 201 -39.00 -8.34 -41.04
N GLY A 202 -40.30 -8.66 -41.18
CA GLY A 202 -40.87 -9.07 -42.47
C GLY A 202 -40.67 -8.01 -43.56
N PRO A 203 -40.73 -8.42 -44.85
CA PRO A 203 -40.30 -7.58 -45.97
C PRO A 203 -41.12 -6.29 -46.09
N GLN A 204 -40.42 -5.16 -46.23
CA GLN A 204 -41.06 -3.85 -46.35
C GLN A 204 -41.92 -3.79 -47.62
N ARG A 205 -43.20 -3.41 -47.46
CA ARG A 205 -44.09 -3.12 -48.58
C ARG A 205 -43.55 -1.95 -49.38
N GLY A 206 -43.32 -2.15 -50.68
CA GLY A 206 -42.95 -1.07 -51.59
C GLY A 206 -44.08 -0.05 -51.72
N GLY A 207 -43.75 1.22 -51.49
CA GLY A 207 -44.54 2.36 -51.97
C GLY A 207 -43.96 2.83 -53.30
N GLN A 208 -44.79 2.91 -54.33
CA GLN A 208 -44.42 3.63 -55.56
C GLN A 208 -44.44 5.13 -55.26
N ASP A 209 -43.36 5.82 -55.58
CA ASP A 209 -43.43 7.14 -56.23
C ASP A 209 -42.11 7.38 -56.95
N GLY A 210 -42.19 7.74 -58.23
CA GLY A 210 -41.05 7.76 -59.13
C GLY A 210 -40.43 9.15 -59.29
N ARG A 211 -39.11 9.18 -59.49
CA ARG A 211 -38.39 10.19 -60.29
C ARG A 211 -37.00 9.65 -60.64
N GLU A 212 -36.72 9.55 -61.93
CA GLU A 212 -35.40 9.23 -62.46
C GLU A 212 -34.48 10.48 -62.38
N HIS A 213 -33.20 10.30 -62.06
CA HIS A 213 -32.09 10.77 -62.90
C HIS A 213 -30.69 10.47 -62.33
N ALA A 214 -29.85 9.93 -63.21
CA ALA A 214 -28.39 10.09 -63.31
C ALA A 214 -27.46 9.46 -62.25
N GLU A 215 -26.23 9.18 -62.71
CA GLU A 215 -25.32 8.16 -62.17
C GLU A 215 -24.13 8.71 -61.36
N SER A 216 -23.40 7.74 -60.78
CA SER A 216 -21.99 7.77 -60.36
C SER A 216 -21.67 8.32 -58.96
N GLY A 217 -21.07 7.44 -58.15
CA GLY A 217 -20.67 7.70 -56.77
C GLY A 217 -20.58 6.39 -56.00
N THR A 218 -19.41 5.76 -56.01
CA THR A 218 -19.16 4.54 -55.22
C THR A 218 -19.15 4.86 -53.74
N ASP A 219 -20.16 4.40 -53.00
CA ASP A 219 -20.08 4.31 -51.54
C ASP A 219 -20.68 2.99 -51.08
N ALA A 220 -19.83 2.13 -50.52
CA ALA A 220 -20.24 0.81 -50.07
C ALA A 220 -20.89 0.95 -48.69
N THR A 221 -22.20 0.66 -48.61
CA THR A 221 -22.93 0.71 -47.34
C THR A 221 -22.22 -0.14 -46.29
N PRO A 222 -21.72 0.44 -45.18
CA PRO A 222 -20.99 -0.34 -44.20
C PRO A 222 -21.92 -1.37 -43.58
N GLN A 223 -21.55 -2.65 -43.66
CA GLN A 223 -22.23 -3.70 -42.90
C GLN A 223 -22.22 -3.32 -41.42
N PRO A 224 -23.31 -3.54 -40.67
CA PRO A 224 -23.31 -3.29 -39.24
C PRO A 224 -22.29 -4.20 -38.56
N GLU A 225 -21.15 -3.64 -38.11
CA GLU A 225 -20.20 -4.37 -37.28
C GLU A 225 -20.96 -5.03 -36.11
N GLN A 226 -20.88 -6.36 -36.01
CA GLN A 226 -21.45 -7.06 -34.87
C GLN A 226 -20.74 -6.59 -33.61
N ARG A 227 -21.44 -5.75 -32.85
CA ARG A 227 -20.95 -5.18 -31.61
C ARG A 227 -20.48 -6.32 -30.68
N PRO A 228 -19.23 -6.30 -30.17
CA PRO A 228 -18.75 -7.36 -29.31
C PRO A 228 -19.66 -7.52 -28.09
N GLU A 229 -20.18 -8.74 -27.89
CA GLU A 229 -21.00 -9.08 -26.74
C GLU A 229 -20.20 -8.82 -25.45
N ARG A 230 -20.89 -8.32 -24.42
CA ARG A 230 -20.25 -8.14 -23.11
C ARG A 230 -20.01 -9.50 -22.46
N PRO A 231 -18.80 -9.79 -21.96
CA PRO A 231 -18.52 -11.05 -21.27
C PRO A 231 -19.55 -11.37 -20.18
N LEU A 232 -19.95 -12.64 -20.11
CA LEU A 232 -20.85 -13.11 -19.07
C LEU A 232 -20.20 -12.99 -17.68
N GLN A 233 -21.01 -12.67 -16.67
CA GLN A 233 -20.52 -12.65 -15.29
C GLN A 233 -20.13 -14.06 -14.82
N ARG A 234 -19.04 -14.18 -14.06
CA ARG A 234 -18.50 -15.45 -13.53
C ARG A 234 -19.54 -16.31 -12.80
N ALA A 235 -20.47 -15.67 -12.07
CA ALA A 235 -21.55 -16.38 -11.38
C ALA A 235 -22.49 -17.09 -12.37
N LEU A 236 -22.96 -16.38 -13.41
CA LEU A 236 -23.81 -16.96 -14.46
C LEU A 236 -23.06 -18.03 -15.26
N MET A 237 -21.79 -17.78 -15.61
CA MET A 237 -20.92 -18.74 -16.27
C MET A 237 -20.83 -20.05 -15.47
N SER A 238 -20.57 -19.96 -14.17
CA SER A 238 -20.49 -21.11 -13.28
C SER A 238 -21.82 -21.87 -13.19
N VAL A 239 -22.96 -21.18 -13.16
CA VAL A 239 -24.28 -21.83 -13.17
C VAL A 239 -24.51 -22.57 -14.48
N VAL A 240 -24.25 -21.94 -15.63
CA VAL A 240 -24.45 -22.57 -16.96
C VAL A 240 -23.55 -23.81 -17.14
N VAL A 241 -22.27 -23.73 -16.76
CA VAL A 241 -21.37 -24.90 -16.84
C VAL A 241 -21.84 -26.02 -15.91
N ASN A 242 -22.22 -25.73 -14.66
CA ASN A 242 -22.80 -26.74 -13.76
C ASN A 242 -24.11 -27.35 -14.30
N THR A 243 -24.91 -26.59 -15.06
CA THR A 243 -26.09 -27.12 -15.73
C THR A 243 -25.72 -28.16 -16.80
N VAL A 244 -24.73 -27.88 -17.66
CA VAL A 244 -24.23 -28.87 -18.65
C VAL A 244 -23.72 -30.14 -17.97
N LEU A 245 -22.87 -30.00 -16.94
CA LEU A 245 -22.31 -31.16 -16.23
C LEU A 245 -23.38 -32.05 -15.58
N ARG A 246 -24.53 -31.47 -15.18
CA ARG A 246 -25.66 -32.21 -14.60
C ARG A 246 -26.60 -32.80 -15.66
N GLN A 247 -26.90 -32.05 -16.72
CA GLN A 247 -27.86 -32.47 -17.76
C GLN A 247 -27.26 -33.48 -18.74
N ASN A 248 -25.94 -33.50 -18.91
CA ASN A 248 -25.24 -34.31 -19.91
C ASN A 248 -24.23 -35.30 -19.30
N ASN A 249 -24.49 -35.82 -18.10
CA ASN A 249 -23.54 -36.70 -17.37
C ASN A 249 -23.04 -37.90 -18.20
N ASP A 250 -23.87 -38.45 -19.09
CA ASP A 250 -23.50 -39.57 -19.98
C ASP A 250 -22.43 -39.18 -21.02
N GLU A 251 -22.45 -37.93 -21.51
CA GLU A 251 -21.44 -37.38 -22.43
C GLU A 251 -20.06 -37.19 -21.75
N PHE A 252 -20.04 -37.15 -20.41
CA PHE A 252 -18.82 -37.17 -19.60
C PHE A 252 -18.43 -38.58 -19.15
N ALA A 253 -19.18 -39.62 -19.53
CA ALA A 253 -18.95 -41.02 -19.12
C ALA A 253 -18.82 -41.20 -17.58
N GLY A 254 -19.51 -40.37 -16.79
CA GLY A 254 -19.38 -40.35 -15.33
C GLY A 254 -18.05 -39.80 -14.78
N ILE A 255 -17.17 -39.26 -15.63
CA ILE A 255 -15.90 -38.66 -15.23
C ILE A 255 -16.17 -37.36 -14.45
N ARG A 256 -15.65 -37.27 -13.22
CA ARG A 256 -15.76 -36.08 -12.38
C ARG A 256 -14.79 -35.01 -12.84
N VAL A 257 -15.28 -34.07 -13.65
CA VAL A 257 -14.53 -32.88 -14.07
C VAL A 257 -14.73 -31.71 -13.10
N VAL A 258 -13.78 -30.78 -13.07
CA VAL A 258 -13.85 -29.53 -12.29
C VAL A 258 -13.70 -28.31 -13.20
N HIS A 259 -14.19 -27.15 -12.78
CA HIS A 259 -14.07 -25.91 -13.56
C HIS A 259 -13.65 -24.70 -12.72
N ASP A 260 -12.97 -23.74 -13.36
CA ASP A 260 -12.59 -22.46 -12.74
C ASP A 260 -13.76 -21.46 -12.64
N GLY A 261 -14.86 -21.74 -13.35
CA GLY A 261 -16.06 -20.90 -13.41
C GLY A 261 -15.93 -19.70 -14.36
N MET A 262 -14.88 -19.68 -15.19
CA MET A 262 -14.61 -18.65 -16.19
C MET A 262 -14.49 -19.26 -17.58
N ALA A 263 -13.43 -20.03 -17.84
CA ALA A 263 -13.07 -20.43 -19.21
C ALA A 263 -12.26 -21.74 -19.28
N ALA A 264 -12.12 -22.48 -18.17
CA ALA A 264 -11.37 -23.73 -18.12
C ALA A 264 -12.09 -24.83 -17.33
N ILE A 265 -12.17 -26.01 -17.93
CA ILE A 265 -12.50 -27.29 -17.29
C ILE A 265 -11.23 -28.13 -17.22
N TYR A 266 -11.07 -28.87 -16.13
CA TYR A 266 -9.99 -29.83 -15.92
C TYR A 266 -10.59 -31.22 -15.67
N SER A 267 -10.03 -32.22 -16.34
CA SER A 267 -10.45 -33.62 -16.22
C SER A 267 -9.26 -34.51 -15.84
N PRO A 268 -9.43 -35.48 -14.93
CA PRO A 268 -8.36 -36.41 -14.55
C PRO A 268 -8.12 -37.49 -15.62
N VAL A 269 -9.07 -37.68 -16.54
CA VAL A 269 -9.02 -38.61 -17.67
C VAL A 269 -9.42 -37.86 -18.93
N LYS A 270 -8.82 -38.18 -20.08
CA LYS A 270 -9.23 -37.60 -21.37
C LYS A 270 -10.70 -37.95 -21.63
N LEU A 271 -11.54 -36.95 -21.88
CA LEU A 271 -12.95 -37.18 -22.17
C LEU A 271 -13.11 -37.94 -23.51
N PRO A 272 -14.25 -38.61 -23.76
CA PRO A 272 -14.50 -39.35 -25.00
C PRO A 272 -14.39 -38.50 -26.28
N TRP A 273 -14.39 -37.18 -26.14
CA TRP A 273 -14.32 -36.19 -27.20
C TRP A 273 -13.21 -35.15 -26.94
N THR A 274 -12.71 -34.55 -28.04
CA THR A 274 -11.75 -33.44 -28.01
C THR A 274 -12.42 -32.07 -28.18
N SER A 275 -13.59 -32.01 -28.82
CA SER A 275 -14.44 -30.82 -28.91
C SER A 275 -15.91 -31.25 -28.86
N LYS A 276 -16.74 -30.52 -28.12
CA LYS A 276 -18.18 -30.75 -28.01
C LYS A 276 -18.91 -29.43 -27.82
N THR A 277 -20.05 -29.29 -28.50
CA THR A 277 -21.00 -28.18 -28.31
C THR A 277 -22.26 -28.71 -27.66
N PHE A 278 -22.72 -28.03 -26.62
CA PHE A 278 -24.00 -28.26 -25.94
C PHE A 278 -24.92 -27.08 -26.27
N GLU A 279 -25.99 -27.36 -27.01
CA GLU A 279 -26.99 -26.37 -27.41
C GLU A 279 -28.14 -26.29 -26.41
N ASP A 280 -28.88 -25.19 -26.46
CA ASP A 280 -30.09 -24.93 -25.67
C ASP A 280 -30.00 -25.13 -24.14
N VAL A 281 -28.81 -24.90 -23.57
CA VAL A 281 -28.56 -25.04 -22.12
C VAL A 281 -29.37 -23.99 -21.35
N SER A 282 -30.36 -24.44 -20.56
CA SER A 282 -31.20 -23.54 -19.75
C SER A 282 -30.87 -23.65 -18.26
N PRO A 283 -30.22 -22.65 -17.64
CA PRO A 283 -29.91 -22.66 -16.20
C PRO A 283 -31.15 -22.51 -15.30
N TYR A 284 -32.36 -22.46 -15.87
CA TYR A 284 -33.63 -22.33 -15.17
C TYR A 284 -34.58 -23.52 -15.40
N SER A 285 -34.15 -24.56 -16.12
CA SER A 285 -34.91 -25.79 -16.35
C SER A 285 -34.18 -27.01 -15.78
N TRP A 286 -34.91 -27.95 -15.20
CA TRP A 286 -34.34 -29.21 -14.71
C TRP A 286 -34.11 -30.24 -15.83
N ALA A 287 -34.84 -30.13 -16.93
CA ALA A 287 -34.72 -31.00 -18.11
C ALA A 287 -34.18 -30.22 -19.33
N PRO A 288 -33.46 -30.88 -20.26
CA PRO A 288 -33.30 -30.35 -21.60
C PRO A 288 -34.69 -30.12 -22.23
N PRO A 289 -34.87 -29.12 -23.10
CA PRO A 289 -36.17 -28.85 -23.71
C PRO A 289 -36.61 -30.05 -24.55
N SER A 290 -37.57 -30.82 -24.04
CA SER A 290 -38.20 -31.90 -24.79
C SER A 290 -38.85 -31.32 -26.05
N THR A 291 -38.65 -32.00 -27.18
CA THR A 291 -39.31 -31.69 -28.46
C THR A 291 -40.81 -31.43 -28.25
N ALA A 292 -41.26 -30.32 -28.82
CA ALA A 292 -42.55 -29.67 -28.55
C ALA A 292 -43.72 -30.58 -28.18
N THR A 293 -44.31 -30.35 -26.99
CA THR A 293 -45.70 -30.74 -26.71
C THR A 293 -46.57 -29.48 -26.72
N THR A 294 -47.35 -29.32 -27.79
CA THR A 294 -48.31 -28.22 -27.94
C THR A 294 -49.48 -28.43 -26.97
N VAL A 295 -49.46 -27.74 -25.83
CA VAL A 295 -50.66 -27.54 -24.99
C VAL A 295 -51.11 -26.11 -25.21
N GLY A 296 -52.28 -25.95 -25.81
CA GLY A 296 -52.80 -24.64 -26.21
C GLY A 296 -53.26 -23.84 -25.00
N ASP A 297 -52.65 -22.67 -24.79
CA ASP A 297 -53.42 -21.45 -24.55
C ASP A 297 -52.63 -20.20 -24.98
N GLY A 298 -53.34 -19.15 -25.39
CA GLY A 298 -52.83 -18.05 -26.23
C GLY A 298 -51.88 -17.03 -25.59
N VAL A 299 -51.04 -17.42 -24.62
CA VAL A 299 -50.04 -16.55 -24.01
C VAL A 299 -48.65 -17.10 -24.27
N ALA A 300 -47.94 -16.50 -25.23
CA ALA A 300 -46.54 -16.82 -25.52
C ALA A 300 -45.65 -16.55 -24.29
N ARG A 301 -45.41 -17.59 -23.48
CA ARG A 301 -44.39 -17.59 -22.44
C ARG A 301 -43.04 -17.38 -23.13
N ARG A 302 -42.49 -16.17 -22.97
CA ARG A 302 -41.16 -15.79 -23.48
C ARG A 302 -40.17 -16.89 -23.11
N ARG A 303 -39.54 -17.53 -24.12
CA ARG A 303 -38.67 -18.69 -23.92
C ARG A 303 -37.60 -18.38 -22.86
N PRO A 304 -37.26 -19.32 -21.96
CA PRO A 304 -36.12 -19.15 -21.07
C PRO A 304 -34.87 -18.89 -21.92
N ARG A 305 -34.05 -17.91 -21.55
CA ARG A 305 -32.78 -17.67 -22.24
C ARG A 305 -31.90 -18.91 -22.15
N THR A 306 -31.66 -19.53 -23.29
CA THR A 306 -30.71 -20.63 -23.42
C THR A 306 -29.31 -20.13 -23.79
N PHE A 307 -28.33 -21.02 -23.64
CA PHE A 307 -26.93 -20.76 -23.92
C PHE A 307 -26.37 -21.89 -24.79
N ILE A 308 -25.39 -21.54 -25.62
CA ILE A 308 -24.55 -22.49 -26.35
C ILE A 308 -23.23 -22.59 -25.59
N VAL A 309 -22.83 -23.80 -25.22
CA VAL A 309 -21.60 -24.06 -24.46
C VAL A 309 -20.68 -24.93 -25.30
N LYS A 310 -19.53 -24.37 -25.72
CA LYS A 310 -18.49 -25.09 -26.46
C LYS A 310 -17.36 -25.48 -25.50
N MET A 311 -16.90 -26.72 -25.56
CA MET A 311 -15.80 -27.24 -24.73
C MET A 311 -14.75 -27.91 -25.62
N GLU A 312 -13.49 -27.45 -25.57
CA GLU A 312 -12.43 -27.92 -26.48
C GLU A 312 -11.12 -28.21 -25.74
N LEU A 313 -10.51 -29.37 -25.99
CA LEU A 313 -9.23 -29.76 -25.39
C LEU A 313 -8.11 -28.83 -25.92
N VAL A 314 -7.45 -28.10 -25.02
CA VAL A 314 -6.39 -27.13 -25.37
C VAL A 314 -5.02 -27.50 -24.83
N GLU A 315 -4.94 -28.25 -23.74
CA GLU A 315 -3.66 -28.52 -23.06
C GLU A 315 -3.71 -29.86 -22.30
N THR A 316 -2.60 -30.59 -22.31
CA THR A 316 -2.39 -31.81 -21.50
C THR A 316 -1.26 -31.54 -20.52
N ILE A 317 -1.61 -31.41 -19.25
CA ILE A 317 -0.73 -30.95 -18.17
C ILE A 317 -0.06 -32.16 -17.53
N GLY A 318 1.23 -32.37 -17.78
CA GLY A 318 2.00 -33.47 -17.20
C GLY A 318 2.35 -33.25 -15.73
N MET A 319 1.98 -34.18 -14.85
CA MET A 319 2.22 -34.07 -13.40
C MET A 319 3.69 -34.24 -13.00
N THR A 320 4.55 -34.81 -13.86
CA THR A 320 5.99 -34.97 -13.60
C THR A 320 6.68 -33.63 -13.39
N SER A 321 6.23 -32.57 -14.07
CA SER A 321 6.72 -31.20 -13.94
C SER A 321 6.69 -30.66 -12.50
N LEU A 322 5.80 -31.17 -11.64
CA LEU A 322 5.78 -30.84 -10.20
C LEU A 322 6.97 -31.44 -9.45
N LEU A 323 7.33 -32.69 -9.74
CA LEU A 323 8.47 -33.36 -9.11
C LEU A 323 9.79 -32.80 -9.67
N GLU A 324 9.86 -32.64 -10.98
CA GLU A 324 10.99 -32.02 -11.67
C GLU A 324 11.26 -30.60 -11.15
N HIS A 325 10.21 -29.80 -10.87
CA HIS A 325 10.38 -28.45 -10.31
C HIS A 325 11.04 -28.41 -8.92
N TYR A 326 11.01 -29.47 -8.12
CA TYR A 326 11.76 -29.49 -6.86
C TYR A 326 13.27 -29.66 -7.06
N SER A 327 13.67 -30.29 -8.17
CA SER A 327 15.08 -30.46 -8.55
C SER A 327 15.60 -29.31 -9.42
N ASP A 328 14.76 -28.76 -10.30
CA ASP A 328 15.10 -27.67 -11.23
C ASP A 328 14.09 -26.50 -11.12
N PRO A 329 14.51 -25.32 -10.62
CA PRO A 329 13.64 -24.14 -10.54
C PRO A 329 13.14 -23.63 -11.91
N GLY A 330 13.81 -23.99 -13.01
CA GLY A 330 13.45 -23.57 -14.37
C GLY A 330 12.18 -24.22 -14.92
N VAL A 331 11.76 -25.36 -14.36
CA VAL A 331 10.55 -26.08 -14.80
C VAL A 331 9.29 -25.29 -14.44
N ASN A 332 8.44 -25.00 -15.43
CA ASN A 332 7.21 -24.23 -15.19
C ASN A 332 6.10 -25.09 -14.56
N VAL A 333 6.02 -25.08 -13.24
CA VAL A 333 5.00 -25.79 -12.45
C VAL A 333 3.63 -25.08 -12.40
N MET A 334 3.49 -23.87 -12.97
CA MET A 334 2.27 -23.06 -12.81
C MET A 334 0.99 -23.71 -13.37
N PRO A 335 0.98 -24.39 -14.54
CA PRO A 335 -0.22 -25.07 -15.03
C PRO A 335 -0.74 -26.16 -14.07
N VAL A 336 0.18 -26.95 -13.48
CA VAL A 336 -0.16 -27.95 -12.46
C VAL A 336 -0.76 -27.28 -11.22
N LEU A 337 -0.10 -26.25 -10.68
CA LEU A 337 -0.60 -25.55 -9.48
C LEU A 337 -1.98 -24.91 -9.73
N GLN A 338 -2.22 -24.36 -10.92
CA GLN A 338 -3.53 -23.80 -11.29
C GLN A 338 -4.61 -24.88 -11.37
N ALA A 339 -4.32 -26.01 -12.03
CA ALA A 339 -5.26 -27.13 -12.11
C ALA A 339 -5.63 -27.67 -10.72
N LEU A 340 -4.63 -27.95 -9.87
CA LEU A 340 -4.85 -28.46 -8.52
C LEU A 340 -5.60 -27.44 -7.61
N ASP A 341 -5.34 -26.14 -7.75
CA ASP A 341 -6.06 -25.10 -7.00
C ASP A 341 -7.54 -25.02 -7.42
N VAL A 342 -7.86 -25.25 -8.70
CA VAL A 342 -9.24 -25.39 -9.16
C VAL A 342 -9.89 -26.65 -8.59
N VAL A 343 -9.20 -27.80 -8.63
CA VAL A 343 -9.69 -29.08 -8.09
C VAL A 343 -10.09 -28.94 -6.62
N VAL A 344 -9.17 -28.49 -5.76
CA VAL A 344 -9.38 -28.42 -4.30
C VAL A 344 -10.45 -27.40 -3.88
N ARG A 345 -10.78 -26.44 -4.75
CA ARG A 345 -11.80 -25.41 -4.51
C ARG A 345 -13.16 -25.76 -5.08
N HIS A 346 -13.27 -26.74 -5.98
CA HIS A 346 -14.44 -26.93 -6.83
C HIS A 346 -15.73 -27.19 -6.03
N LEU A 347 -15.71 -28.16 -5.11
CA LEU A 347 -16.86 -28.48 -4.26
C LEU A 347 -17.28 -27.29 -3.37
N ALA A 348 -16.31 -26.54 -2.84
CA ALA A 348 -16.59 -25.38 -2.01
C ALA A 348 -17.23 -24.23 -2.82
N CYS A 349 -16.78 -24.00 -4.06
CA CYS A 349 -17.37 -23.03 -4.98
C CYS A 349 -18.83 -23.37 -5.37
N GLN A 350 -19.26 -24.63 -5.29
CA GLN A 350 -20.67 -25.02 -5.47
C GLN A 350 -21.54 -24.76 -4.21
N ARG A 351 -20.93 -24.73 -3.01
CA ARG A 351 -21.61 -24.65 -1.71
C ARG A 351 -21.61 -23.24 -1.07
N LEU A 352 -20.67 -22.39 -1.45
CA LEU A 352 -20.36 -21.11 -0.79
C LEU A 352 -20.29 -19.94 -1.77
N THR A 353 -20.47 -18.73 -1.28
CA THR A 353 -20.37 -17.51 -2.09
C THR A 353 -18.90 -17.16 -2.34
N VAL A 354 -18.48 -17.17 -3.60
CA VAL A 354 -17.08 -16.89 -3.99
C VAL A 354 -16.85 -15.38 -4.16
N VAL A 355 -15.88 -14.82 -3.44
CA VAL A 355 -15.40 -13.44 -3.66
C VAL A 355 -13.88 -13.47 -3.84
N GLY A 356 -13.43 -13.25 -5.08
CA GLY A 356 -12.00 -13.34 -5.43
C GLY A 356 -11.46 -14.76 -5.26
N ARG A 357 -10.63 -14.97 -4.22
CA ARG A 357 -10.13 -16.30 -3.80
C ARG A 357 -10.70 -16.75 -2.46
N ASP A 358 -11.64 -16.03 -1.88
CA ASP A 358 -12.22 -16.35 -0.58
C ASP A 358 -13.65 -16.90 -0.73
N LEU A 359 -14.05 -17.74 0.22
CA LEU A 359 -15.28 -18.53 0.20
C LEU A 359 -16.12 -18.20 1.44
N TYR A 360 -17.34 -17.70 1.26
CA TYR A 360 -18.17 -17.18 2.35
C TYR A 360 -19.45 -17.98 2.55
N THR A 361 -19.82 -18.18 3.81
CA THR A 361 -21.16 -18.64 4.18
C THR A 361 -22.07 -17.44 4.44
N LEU A 362 -23.29 -17.48 3.91
CA LEU A 362 -24.34 -16.49 4.22
C LEU A 362 -25.20 -16.93 5.42
N LYS A 363 -24.92 -18.11 6.00
CA LYS A 363 -25.51 -18.55 7.27
C LYS A 363 -24.81 -17.83 8.41
N GLU A 364 -25.57 -17.43 9.43
CA GLU A 364 -25.05 -16.78 10.66
C GLU A 364 -24.33 -15.44 10.41
N ALA A 365 -24.77 -14.72 9.37
CA ALA A 365 -24.31 -13.36 9.07
C ALA A 365 -24.59 -12.39 10.24
N HIS A 366 -23.62 -11.54 10.56
CA HIS A 366 -23.74 -10.56 11.64
C HIS A 366 -24.22 -9.22 11.07
N THR A 367 -25.44 -8.80 11.39
CA THR A 367 -26.01 -7.53 10.91
C THR A 367 -25.16 -6.34 11.36
N LEU A 368 -24.81 -5.47 10.40
CA LEU A 368 -24.14 -4.19 10.61
C LEU A 368 -25.16 -3.05 10.47
N HIS A 369 -24.72 -1.80 10.65
CA HIS A 369 -25.50 -0.66 10.17
C HIS A 369 -25.46 -0.62 8.63
N GLY A 370 -26.15 0.33 8.01
CA GLY A 370 -26.04 0.51 6.55
C GLY A 370 -26.86 -0.44 5.68
N GLY A 371 -27.69 -1.34 6.25
CA GLY A 371 -28.35 -2.40 5.47
C GLY A 371 -27.33 -3.42 4.93
N LYS A 372 -26.28 -3.68 5.73
CA LYS A 372 -25.14 -4.53 5.42
C LYS A 372 -24.97 -5.58 6.51
N GLU A 373 -24.30 -6.67 6.18
CA GLU A 373 -23.98 -7.76 7.09
C GLU A 373 -22.55 -8.25 6.90
N LEU A 374 -21.93 -8.71 8.00
CA LEU A 374 -20.61 -9.30 8.00
C LEU A 374 -20.75 -10.83 7.94
N CYS A 375 -20.28 -11.42 6.85
CA CYS A 375 -20.26 -12.86 6.65
C CYS A 375 -18.86 -13.42 6.88
N TRP A 376 -18.81 -14.57 7.55
CA TRP A 376 -17.57 -15.31 7.79
C TRP A 376 -17.28 -16.30 6.66
N GLY A 377 -16.02 -16.67 6.52
CA GLY A 377 -15.57 -17.51 5.42
C GLY A 377 -14.11 -17.89 5.58
N TYR A 378 -13.54 -18.50 4.54
CA TYR A 378 -12.13 -18.84 4.52
C TYR A 378 -11.50 -18.57 3.15
N HIS A 379 -10.24 -18.16 3.21
CA HIS A 379 -9.31 -18.25 2.12
C HIS A 379 -8.82 -19.68 1.95
N GLN A 380 -8.57 -20.08 0.72
CA GLN A 380 -7.99 -21.37 0.36
C GLN A 380 -7.05 -21.18 -0.83
N ALA A 381 -5.79 -21.63 -0.75
CA ALA A 381 -4.88 -21.65 -1.89
C ALA A 381 -3.83 -22.76 -1.77
N ILE A 382 -3.57 -23.50 -2.85
CA ILE A 382 -2.42 -24.40 -2.91
C ILE A 382 -1.13 -23.57 -3.03
N ARG A 383 -0.10 -24.01 -2.30
CA ARG A 383 1.26 -23.47 -2.33
C ARG A 383 2.26 -24.61 -2.43
N LYS A 384 3.36 -24.37 -3.13
CA LYS A 384 4.57 -25.19 -3.00
C LYS A 384 5.28 -24.83 -1.69
N ALA A 385 5.72 -25.84 -0.97
CA ALA A 385 6.55 -25.75 0.22
C ALA A 385 7.83 -26.58 -0.02
N LYS A 386 8.71 -26.74 0.98
CA LYS A 386 9.92 -27.55 0.78
C LYS A 386 9.54 -29.02 0.53
N ASP A 387 9.85 -29.52 -0.66
CA ASP A 387 9.68 -30.92 -1.09
C ASP A 387 8.23 -31.46 -1.03
N LYS A 388 7.22 -30.58 -0.93
CA LYS A 388 5.78 -30.97 -0.86
C LYS A 388 4.81 -29.84 -1.21
N LEU A 389 3.58 -30.21 -1.54
CA LEU A 389 2.45 -29.28 -1.64
C LEU A 389 1.77 -29.07 -0.27
N VAL A 390 1.24 -27.87 -0.07
CA VAL A 390 0.44 -27.50 1.11
C VAL A 390 -0.74 -26.63 0.72
N LEU A 391 -1.86 -26.82 1.42
CA LEU A 391 -3.06 -25.99 1.32
C LEU A 391 -3.01 -24.91 2.40
N ASN A 392 -2.91 -23.64 2.02
CA ASN A 392 -3.04 -22.51 2.93
C ASN A 392 -4.54 -22.24 3.15
N LEU A 393 -5.04 -22.47 4.38
CA LEU A 393 -6.42 -22.19 4.75
C LEU A 393 -6.44 -21.18 5.90
N ASN A 394 -7.12 -20.05 5.71
CA ASN A 394 -7.20 -18.98 6.73
C ASN A 394 -8.60 -18.38 6.75
N GLU A 395 -9.18 -18.26 7.94
CA GLU A 395 -10.43 -17.55 8.19
C GLU A 395 -10.42 -16.08 7.71
N THR A 396 -11.45 -15.70 6.96
CA THR A 396 -11.68 -14.37 6.41
C THR A 396 -13.10 -13.89 6.72
N SER A 397 -13.37 -12.61 6.46
CA SER A 397 -14.66 -11.97 6.67
C SER A 397 -14.88 -10.91 5.60
N ALA A 398 -16.07 -10.87 4.99
CA ALA A 398 -16.42 -9.87 4.00
C ALA A 398 -17.82 -9.29 4.27
N ILE A 399 -18.06 -8.10 3.74
CA ILE A 399 -19.33 -7.40 3.90
C ILE A 399 -20.23 -7.74 2.73
N PHE A 400 -21.49 -8.05 3.02
CA PHE A 400 -22.54 -8.29 2.04
C PHE A 400 -23.68 -7.28 2.27
N TYR A 401 -24.50 -7.04 1.25
CA TYR A 401 -25.76 -6.34 1.46
C TYR A 401 -26.77 -7.27 2.11
N THR A 402 -27.46 -6.79 3.14
CA THR A 402 -28.50 -7.57 3.83
C THR A 402 -29.68 -7.82 2.88
N PRO A 403 -30.12 -9.07 2.68
CA PRO A 403 -31.28 -9.37 1.86
C PRO A 403 -32.56 -8.86 2.52
N GLY A 404 -33.47 -8.32 1.70
CA GLY A 404 -34.74 -7.74 2.18
C GLY A 404 -35.05 -6.38 1.56
N PRO A 405 -35.97 -5.58 2.15
CA PRO A 405 -36.45 -4.35 1.55
C PRO A 405 -35.35 -3.32 1.26
N LEU A 406 -35.26 -2.85 0.00
CA LEU A 406 -34.29 -1.84 -0.44
C LEU A 406 -34.35 -0.57 0.41
N MET A 407 -35.52 -0.25 0.96
CA MET A 407 -35.75 0.86 1.89
C MET A 407 -34.73 0.91 3.04
N GLN A 408 -34.33 -0.25 3.59
CA GLN A 408 -33.38 -0.29 4.71
C GLN A 408 -32.01 0.28 4.33
N LEU A 409 -31.51 -0.09 3.14
CA LEU A 409 -30.26 0.42 2.58
C LEU A 409 -30.35 1.91 2.21
N VAL A 410 -31.50 2.36 1.69
CA VAL A 410 -31.76 3.77 1.36
C VAL A 410 -31.75 4.66 2.61
N LEU A 411 -32.53 4.29 3.63
CA LEU A 411 -32.62 5.03 4.89
C LEU A 411 -31.27 5.16 5.58
N SER A 412 -30.51 4.07 5.65
CA SER A 412 -29.20 4.08 6.30
C SER A 412 -28.15 4.86 5.51
N THR A 413 -28.18 4.80 4.18
CA THR A 413 -27.32 5.64 3.31
C THR A 413 -27.57 7.12 3.55
N LEU A 414 -28.84 7.53 3.64
CA LEU A 414 -29.26 8.90 3.91
C LEU A 414 -29.16 9.30 5.39
N ARG A 415 -28.86 8.35 6.30
CA ARG A 415 -28.85 8.52 7.76
C ARG A 415 -30.20 8.98 8.35
N ILE A 416 -31.30 8.63 7.67
CA ILE A 416 -32.67 8.97 8.05
C ILE A 416 -33.31 7.78 8.80
N LYS A 417 -33.97 8.03 9.93
CA LYS A 417 -34.64 6.97 10.73
C LYS A 417 -36.04 6.58 10.23
N ASP A 418 -36.75 7.50 9.56
CA ASP A 418 -38.13 7.34 9.12
C ASP A 418 -38.26 7.83 7.66
N PRO A 419 -38.75 7.00 6.72
CA PRO A 419 -38.95 7.41 5.32
C PRO A 419 -39.73 8.71 5.14
N ARG A 420 -40.65 9.04 6.06
CA ARG A 420 -41.50 10.24 6.00
C ARG A 420 -40.74 11.55 6.23
N ASN A 421 -39.48 11.47 6.65
CA ASN A 421 -38.58 12.61 6.81
C ASN A 421 -37.79 12.91 5.53
N ALA A 422 -37.71 11.98 4.58
CA ALA A 422 -37.05 12.18 3.28
C ALA A 422 -37.94 12.97 2.31
N ARG A 423 -38.35 14.18 2.69
CA ARG A 423 -39.34 15.00 1.95
C ARG A 423 -38.76 15.81 0.79
N SER A 424 -37.46 16.10 0.83
CA SER A 424 -36.73 16.88 -0.16
C SER A 424 -35.24 16.57 -0.04
N LEU A 425 -34.73 15.65 -0.87
CA LEU A 425 -33.32 15.29 -0.87
C LEU A 425 -32.51 16.32 -1.68
N SER A 426 -31.37 16.73 -1.14
CA SER A 426 -30.42 17.59 -1.85
C SER A 426 -29.75 16.86 -3.01
N LYS A 427 -29.21 17.63 -3.98
CA LYS A 427 -28.39 17.07 -5.08
C LYS A 427 -27.21 16.22 -4.57
N GLN A 428 -26.65 16.56 -3.41
CA GLN A 428 -25.54 15.80 -2.80
C GLN A 428 -26.02 14.48 -2.18
N GLU A 429 -27.18 14.44 -1.54
CA GLU A 429 -27.79 13.22 -1.02
C GLU A 429 -28.20 12.27 -2.15
N LEU A 430 -28.80 12.80 -3.24
CA LEU A 430 -29.10 12.01 -4.44
C LEU A 430 -27.84 11.44 -5.08
N LYS A 431 -26.75 12.21 -5.18
CA LYS A 431 -25.44 11.73 -5.68
C LYS A 431 -24.85 10.63 -4.78
N THR A 432 -24.95 10.78 -3.46
CA THR A 432 -24.52 9.77 -2.48
C THR A 432 -25.34 8.49 -2.62
N LEU A 433 -26.66 8.60 -2.73
CA LEU A 433 -27.58 7.47 -2.89
C LEU A 433 -27.35 6.74 -4.22
N ALA A 434 -27.21 7.47 -5.33
CA ALA A 434 -26.91 6.91 -6.64
C ALA A 434 -25.51 6.26 -6.72
N HIS A 435 -24.58 6.65 -5.85
CA HIS A 435 -23.30 5.96 -5.68
C HIS A 435 -23.45 4.67 -4.87
N ALA A 436 -24.13 4.73 -3.72
CA ALA A 436 -24.30 3.60 -2.81
C ALA A 436 -25.13 2.45 -3.40
N LEU A 437 -26.18 2.76 -4.18
CA LEU A 437 -27.04 1.75 -4.81
C LEU A 437 -26.50 1.23 -6.15
N ARG A 438 -25.40 1.78 -6.67
CA ARG A 438 -24.91 1.43 -8.02
C ARG A 438 -24.53 -0.05 -8.11
N ASN A 439 -25.08 -0.72 -9.12
CA ASN A 439 -24.93 -2.14 -9.40
C ASN A 439 -25.50 -3.08 -8.32
N VAL A 440 -26.22 -2.59 -7.31
CA VAL A 440 -26.98 -3.45 -6.39
C VAL A 440 -28.12 -4.09 -7.16
N GLU A 441 -28.21 -5.42 -7.15
CA GLU A 441 -29.27 -6.18 -7.76
C GLU A 441 -30.50 -6.25 -6.86
N VAL A 442 -31.64 -5.93 -7.43
CA VAL A 442 -32.94 -5.97 -6.75
C VAL A 442 -33.96 -6.78 -7.53
N LYS A 443 -34.88 -7.41 -6.81
CA LYS A 443 -36.08 -8.05 -7.35
C LYS A 443 -37.30 -7.18 -7.03
N PRO A 444 -38.21 -6.93 -7.99
CA PRO A 444 -39.45 -6.24 -7.68
C PRO A 444 -40.40 -7.14 -6.86
N THR A 445 -41.15 -6.56 -5.93
CA THR A 445 -42.12 -7.27 -5.07
C THR A 445 -43.56 -7.22 -5.58
N HIS A 446 -43.86 -6.35 -6.56
CA HIS A 446 -45.20 -6.17 -7.12
C HIS A 446 -45.57 -7.20 -8.21
N ARG A 447 -44.61 -8.04 -8.62
CA ARG A 447 -44.77 -9.10 -9.63
C ARG A 447 -43.61 -10.09 -9.53
N GLU A 448 -43.77 -11.28 -10.09
CA GLU A 448 -42.62 -12.13 -10.36
C GLU A 448 -41.80 -11.57 -11.53
N ASP A 449 -40.51 -11.34 -11.29
CA ASP A 449 -39.52 -10.89 -12.26
C ASP A 449 -38.15 -11.41 -11.80
N ARG A 450 -37.17 -11.34 -12.70
CA ARG A 450 -35.77 -11.64 -12.36
C ARG A 450 -35.13 -10.48 -11.58
N ALA A 451 -34.02 -10.78 -10.91
CA ALA A 451 -33.10 -9.78 -10.38
C ALA A 451 -32.60 -8.83 -11.47
N ARG A 452 -32.41 -7.54 -11.12
CA ARG A 452 -31.88 -6.51 -12.01
C ARG A 452 -30.99 -5.54 -11.23
N ALA A 453 -29.82 -5.21 -11.78
CA ALA A 453 -28.91 -4.22 -11.23
C ALA A 453 -29.50 -2.79 -11.32
N ILE A 454 -29.32 -2.00 -10.25
CA ILE A 454 -29.63 -0.57 -10.23
C ILE A 454 -28.53 0.22 -10.94
N TYR A 455 -28.92 1.05 -11.90
CA TYR A 455 -28.02 1.87 -12.70
C TYR A 455 -27.99 3.35 -12.32
N GLY A 456 -29.02 3.83 -11.62
CA GLY A 456 -29.17 5.21 -11.18
C GLY A 456 -30.41 5.41 -10.31
N VAL A 457 -30.59 6.65 -9.85
CA VAL A 457 -31.70 7.14 -9.02
C VAL A 457 -32.30 8.35 -9.73
N SER A 458 -33.63 8.55 -9.68
CA SER A 458 -34.28 9.70 -10.31
C SER A 458 -33.95 11.01 -9.60
N ALA A 459 -34.01 12.13 -10.32
CA ALA A 459 -33.90 13.45 -9.71
C ALA A 459 -35.23 13.85 -9.03
N GLU A 460 -36.34 13.47 -9.65
CA GLU A 460 -37.71 13.71 -9.21
C GLU A 460 -38.22 12.59 -8.30
N PRO A 461 -39.13 12.89 -7.36
CA PRO A 461 -39.85 11.88 -6.57
C PRO A 461 -40.86 11.08 -7.40
N ALA A 462 -41.31 9.92 -6.91
CA ALA A 462 -42.22 9.03 -7.63
C ALA A 462 -43.61 9.63 -7.96
N ASP A 463 -44.08 10.63 -7.22
CA ASP A 463 -45.31 11.39 -7.53
C ASP A 463 -45.14 12.46 -8.63
N GLN A 464 -43.90 12.85 -8.97
CA GLN A 464 -43.60 13.88 -9.98
C GLN A 464 -42.86 13.32 -11.20
N LEU A 465 -42.22 12.15 -11.05
CA LEU A 465 -41.50 11.47 -12.12
C LEU A 465 -42.49 10.93 -13.17
N LEU A 466 -42.65 11.67 -14.26
CA LEU A 466 -43.50 11.28 -15.39
C LEU A 466 -42.83 10.18 -16.22
N VAL A 467 -43.65 9.22 -16.67
CA VAL A 467 -43.25 8.15 -17.59
C VAL A 467 -44.30 8.01 -18.69
N SER A 468 -43.85 8.07 -19.96
CA SER A 468 -44.72 7.80 -21.10
C SER A 468 -44.85 6.29 -21.31
N ILE A 469 -46.06 5.76 -21.12
CA ILE A 469 -46.36 4.33 -21.26
C ILE A 469 -47.53 4.17 -22.22
N LYS A 470 -47.28 3.56 -23.38
CA LYS A 470 -48.25 3.44 -24.49
C LYS A 470 -48.84 4.78 -24.97
N GLY A 471 -48.04 5.85 -24.93
CA GLY A 471 -48.47 7.20 -25.33
C GLY A 471 -49.24 7.98 -24.27
N VAL A 472 -49.48 7.40 -23.08
CA VAL A 472 -50.05 8.10 -21.93
C VAL A 472 -48.92 8.50 -20.99
N GLU A 473 -48.76 9.80 -20.74
CA GLU A 473 -47.91 10.30 -19.66
C GLU A 473 -48.66 10.28 -18.34
N GLN A 474 -48.02 9.72 -17.32
CA GLN A 474 -48.53 9.66 -15.94
C GLN A 474 -47.33 9.56 -14.99
N SER A 475 -47.50 9.94 -13.72
CA SER A 475 -46.45 9.72 -12.72
C SER A 475 -46.24 8.23 -12.45
N VAL A 476 -45.05 7.86 -11.96
CA VAL A 476 -44.79 6.49 -11.51
C VAL A 476 -45.76 6.09 -10.38
N ALA A 477 -46.13 7.01 -9.47
CA ALA A 477 -47.11 6.75 -8.42
C ALA A 477 -48.50 6.41 -8.97
N GLU A 478 -49.00 7.17 -9.95
CA GLU A 478 -50.30 6.92 -10.60
C GLU A 478 -50.30 5.62 -11.41
N TYR A 479 -49.20 5.30 -12.09
CA TYR A 479 -49.05 4.04 -12.82
C TYR A 479 -49.13 2.81 -11.90
N PHE A 480 -48.50 2.88 -10.71
CA PHE A 480 -48.57 1.79 -9.74
C PHE A 480 -49.96 1.68 -9.09
N ALA A 481 -50.63 2.81 -8.84
CA ALA A 481 -52.00 2.83 -8.35
C ALA A 481 -53.02 2.30 -9.36
N SER A 482 -52.91 2.67 -10.64
CA SER A 482 -53.86 2.29 -11.69
C SER A 482 -53.68 0.86 -12.19
N LYS A 483 -52.43 0.42 -12.44
CA LYS A 483 -52.16 -0.89 -13.07
C LYS A 483 -52.04 -2.05 -12.10
N TYR A 484 -51.50 -1.80 -10.90
CA TYR A 484 -51.22 -2.84 -9.91
C TYR A 484 -52.06 -2.68 -8.63
N SER A 485 -53.03 -1.75 -8.63
CA SER A 485 -53.85 -1.40 -7.45
C SER A 485 -53.03 -1.07 -6.19
N LYS A 486 -51.78 -0.62 -6.36
CA LYS A 486 -50.82 -0.44 -5.27
C LYS A 486 -50.50 1.03 -5.07
N ARG A 487 -51.20 1.66 -4.12
CA ARG A 487 -50.91 3.04 -3.69
C ARG A 487 -49.59 3.07 -2.92
N LEU A 488 -48.64 3.86 -3.40
CA LEU A 488 -47.33 4.07 -2.76
C LEU A 488 -47.49 4.72 -1.38
N GLN A 489 -46.80 4.20 -0.37
CA GLN A 489 -46.76 4.79 0.97
C GLN A 489 -45.79 5.97 1.04
N TYR A 490 -44.74 5.96 0.22
CA TYR A 490 -43.65 6.96 0.24
C TYR A 490 -43.43 7.59 -1.14
N PRO A 491 -44.46 8.20 -1.76
CA PRO A 491 -44.38 8.71 -3.13
C PRO A 491 -43.36 9.84 -3.30
N ARG A 492 -42.98 10.54 -2.23
CA ARG A 492 -41.96 11.60 -2.23
C ARG A 492 -40.50 11.09 -2.23
N LEU A 493 -40.28 9.78 -2.21
CA LEU A 493 -38.95 9.21 -2.44
C LEU A 493 -38.65 9.10 -3.94
N PRO A 494 -37.37 9.18 -4.34
CA PRO A 494 -36.97 8.93 -5.73
C PRO A 494 -37.14 7.45 -6.10
N CYS A 495 -37.21 7.19 -7.40
CA CYS A 495 -37.21 5.83 -7.97
C CYS A 495 -35.79 5.36 -8.30
N VAL A 496 -35.60 4.05 -8.39
CA VAL A 496 -34.37 3.42 -8.89
C VAL A 496 -34.54 2.96 -10.34
N ASN A 497 -33.51 3.17 -11.16
CA ASN A 497 -33.49 2.73 -12.56
C ASN A 497 -32.89 1.32 -12.67
N VAL A 498 -33.69 0.34 -13.08
CA VAL A 498 -33.29 -1.06 -13.34
C VAL A 498 -33.32 -1.42 -14.84
N GLY A 499 -33.39 -0.41 -15.71
CA GLY A 499 -33.43 -0.53 -17.16
C GLY A 499 -32.05 -0.33 -17.80
N SER A 500 -31.92 0.68 -18.65
CA SER A 500 -30.64 1.11 -19.24
C SER A 500 -30.14 2.42 -18.63
N LYS A 501 -28.83 2.68 -18.75
CA LYS A 501 -28.24 4.02 -18.55
C LYS A 501 -28.47 4.97 -19.73
N ARG A 502 -29.06 4.49 -20.83
CA ARG A 502 -29.32 5.29 -22.03
C ARG A 502 -30.65 6.05 -21.87
N PRO A 503 -30.68 7.37 -22.12
CA PRO A 503 -31.91 8.17 -22.19
C PRO A 503 -33.00 7.49 -23.01
N GLY A 504 -34.22 7.49 -22.49
CA GLY A 504 -35.41 6.89 -23.09
C GLY A 504 -35.46 5.36 -23.02
N LYS A 505 -34.53 4.71 -22.29
CA LYS A 505 -34.52 3.25 -22.06
C LYS A 505 -34.36 2.90 -20.57
N GLU A 506 -34.64 3.84 -19.68
CA GLU A 506 -34.76 3.64 -18.24
C GLU A 506 -35.91 2.69 -17.88
N THR A 507 -35.90 2.16 -16.68
CA THR A 507 -37.06 1.47 -16.10
C THR A 507 -37.10 1.80 -14.62
N TRP A 508 -37.98 2.72 -14.26
CA TRP A 508 -38.11 3.25 -12.91
C TRP A 508 -38.96 2.35 -12.02
N LEU A 509 -38.45 2.03 -10.84
CA LEU A 509 -39.17 1.34 -9.77
C LEU A 509 -39.12 2.17 -8.49
N PRO A 510 -40.24 2.38 -7.78
CA PRO A 510 -40.25 2.94 -6.43
C PRO A 510 -39.40 2.09 -5.47
N VAL A 511 -38.70 2.74 -4.53
CA VAL A 511 -37.86 2.04 -3.53
C VAL A 511 -38.65 1.02 -2.71
N GLU A 512 -39.91 1.31 -2.39
CA GLU A 512 -40.77 0.43 -1.58
C GLU A 512 -41.28 -0.83 -2.31
N VAL A 513 -41.02 -0.97 -3.61
CA VAL A 513 -41.38 -2.18 -4.39
C VAL A 513 -40.17 -3.01 -4.80
N CYS A 514 -39.00 -2.80 -4.16
CA CYS A 514 -37.74 -3.48 -4.46
C CYS A 514 -37.17 -4.18 -3.23
N GLU A 515 -36.69 -5.42 -3.41
CA GLU A 515 -35.92 -6.19 -2.42
C GLU A 515 -34.51 -6.47 -2.93
N VAL A 516 -33.51 -6.33 -2.05
CA VAL A 516 -32.11 -6.65 -2.31
C VAL A 516 -31.92 -8.16 -2.34
N VAL A 517 -31.28 -8.66 -3.40
CA VAL A 517 -31.00 -10.09 -3.60
C VAL A 517 -29.86 -10.56 -2.67
N PRO A 518 -29.95 -11.73 -2.03
CA PRO A 518 -28.89 -12.25 -1.13
C PRO A 518 -27.56 -12.50 -1.84
N GLY A 519 -26.47 -12.54 -1.05
CA GLY A 519 -25.14 -12.96 -1.52
C GLY A 519 -24.35 -11.90 -2.30
N GLN A 520 -24.81 -10.65 -2.33
CA GLN A 520 -24.13 -9.56 -3.01
C GLN A 520 -23.03 -8.95 -2.14
N HIS A 521 -21.78 -9.12 -2.56
CA HIS A 521 -20.61 -8.56 -1.89
C HIS A 521 -20.59 -7.02 -1.98
N CYS A 522 -20.51 -6.36 -0.82
CA CYS A 522 -20.36 -4.91 -0.71
C CYS A 522 -18.88 -4.53 -0.61
N ALA A 523 -18.27 -4.18 -1.74
CA ALA A 523 -16.86 -3.77 -1.80
C ALA A 523 -16.56 -2.45 -1.04
N ASN A 524 -17.59 -1.65 -0.76
CA ASN A 524 -17.48 -0.36 -0.09
C ASN A 524 -17.97 -0.47 1.37
N SER A 525 -17.04 -0.72 2.29
CA SER A 525 -17.28 -0.55 3.72
C SER A 525 -17.47 0.93 4.05
N ASP A 526 -18.56 1.29 4.73
CA ASP A 526 -18.71 2.66 5.21
C ASP A 526 -17.75 2.91 6.38
N ASP A 527 -17.16 4.10 6.42
CA ASP A 527 -16.19 4.49 7.46
C ASP A 527 -16.76 4.40 8.89
N LEU A 528 -18.08 4.42 9.04
CA LEU A 528 -18.82 4.34 10.30
C LEU A 528 -18.81 2.93 10.92
N ASP A 529 -18.91 1.86 10.12
CA ASP A 529 -18.94 0.48 10.63
C ASP A 529 -17.55 -0.10 10.88
N SER A 530 -16.50 0.52 10.32
CA SER A 530 -15.11 0.06 10.45
C SER A 530 -14.65 -0.26 11.89
N PRO A 531 -15.01 0.50 12.95
CA PRO A 531 -14.66 0.15 14.33
C PRO A 531 -15.41 -1.09 14.85
N ALA A 532 -16.69 -1.26 14.48
CA ALA A 532 -17.50 -2.41 14.85
C ALA A 532 -16.99 -3.69 14.16
N ILE A 533 -16.74 -3.61 12.84
CA ILE A 533 -16.13 -4.69 12.06
C ILE A 533 -14.75 -5.06 12.62
N THR A 534 -13.90 -4.07 12.94
CA THR A 534 -12.58 -4.32 13.56
C THR A 534 -12.72 -5.06 14.90
N LYS A 535 -13.67 -4.66 15.74
CA LYS A 535 -13.93 -5.31 17.04
C LYS A 535 -14.38 -6.77 16.89
N LEU A 536 -15.19 -7.08 15.87
CA LEU A 536 -15.64 -8.44 15.56
C LEU A 536 -14.52 -9.31 14.95
N THR A 537 -13.73 -8.75 14.02
CA THR A 537 -12.76 -9.49 13.19
C THR A 537 -11.38 -9.68 13.83
N ALA A 538 -11.01 -8.85 14.81
CA ALA A 538 -9.71 -8.92 15.48
C ALA A 538 -9.68 -9.99 16.59
N MET A 539 -9.73 -11.26 16.18
CA MET A 539 -9.82 -12.43 17.06
C MET A 539 -8.46 -12.88 17.63
N PRO A 540 -8.41 -13.28 18.92
CA PRO A 540 -7.20 -13.82 19.55
C PRO A 540 -6.68 -15.09 18.84
N PRO A 541 -5.36 -15.38 18.90
CA PRO A 541 -4.72 -16.49 18.19
C PRO A 541 -5.39 -17.84 18.41
N ALA A 542 -5.64 -18.23 19.67
CA ALA A 542 -6.27 -19.52 19.99
C ALA A 542 -7.70 -19.66 19.43
N LYS A 543 -8.47 -18.56 19.34
CA LYS A 543 -9.78 -18.57 18.69
C LYS A 543 -9.64 -18.75 17.19
N ARG A 544 -8.73 -18.01 16.54
CA ARG A 544 -8.50 -18.14 15.10
C ARG A 544 -7.93 -19.52 14.72
N GLU A 545 -7.03 -20.10 15.51
CA GLU A 545 -6.54 -21.47 15.30
C GLU A 545 -7.71 -22.47 15.32
N LYS A 546 -8.59 -22.36 16.33
CA LYS A 546 -9.80 -23.17 16.43
C LYS A 546 -10.72 -22.99 15.21
N ASN A 547 -11.06 -21.74 14.86
CA ASN A 547 -11.96 -21.44 13.75
C ASN A 547 -11.42 -21.95 12.39
N ILE A 548 -10.10 -21.88 12.16
CA ILE A 548 -9.46 -22.47 10.96
C ILE A 548 -9.63 -24.00 10.95
N LEU A 549 -9.45 -24.67 12.09
CA LEU A 549 -9.65 -26.12 12.20
C LEU A 549 -11.14 -26.53 12.08
N GLU A 550 -12.07 -25.63 12.39
CA GLU A 550 -13.51 -25.84 12.14
C GLU A 550 -13.81 -25.73 10.64
N HIS A 551 -13.33 -24.70 9.94
CA HIS A 551 -13.46 -24.61 8.48
C HIS A 551 -12.86 -25.81 7.73
N VAL A 552 -11.74 -26.38 8.19
CA VAL A 552 -11.15 -27.61 7.62
C VAL A 552 -12.08 -28.81 7.75
N LYS A 553 -12.84 -28.92 8.85
CA LYS A 553 -13.85 -29.97 9.04
C LYS A 553 -15.08 -29.73 8.16
N ASP A 554 -15.58 -28.50 8.11
CA ASP A 554 -16.79 -28.12 7.35
C ASP A 554 -16.60 -28.24 5.83
N ALA A 555 -15.37 -28.01 5.36
CA ALA A 555 -14.96 -28.26 3.97
C ALA A 555 -15.06 -29.75 3.60
N ALA A 556 -14.89 -30.65 4.58
CA ALA A 556 -15.03 -32.10 4.44
C ALA A 556 -14.11 -32.75 3.38
N PHE A 557 -12.88 -32.25 3.24
CA PHE A 557 -11.90 -32.68 2.22
C PHE A 557 -11.70 -34.20 2.12
N SER A 558 -11.77 -34.94 3.23
CA SER A 558 -11.63 -36.40 3.23
C SER A 558 -12.75 -37.16 2.49
N ASN A 559 -13.89 -36.50 2.26
CA ASN A 559 -15.05 -37.04 1.56
C ASN A 559 -15.35 -36.25 0.28
N ASP A 560 -14.40 -35.45 -0.22
CA ASP A 560 -14.57 -34.69 -1.45
C ASP A 560 -14.30 -35.60 -2.67
N PRO A 561 -15.32 -35.95 -3.46
CA PRO A 561 -15.15 -36.92 -4.54
C PRO A 561 -14.43 -36.33 -5.77
N TYR A 562 -14.25 -35.01 -5.82
CA TYR A 562 -13.39 -34.38 -6.84
C TYR A 562 -11.93 -34.48 -6.44
N LEU A 563 -11.59 -34.44 -5.14
CA LEU A 563 -10.23 -34.76 -4.68
C LEU A 563 -9.88 -36.22 -4.95
N GLU A 564 -10.79 -37.14 -4.63
CA GLU A 564 -10.65 -38.57 -4.91
C GLU A 564 -10.39 -38.85 -6.40
N ALA A 565 -11.18 -38.25 -7.30
CA ALA A 565 -11.03 -38.43 -8.75
C ALA A 565 -9.68 -37.92 -9.32
N PHE A 566 -9.01 -37.00 -8.63
CA PHE A 566 -7.67 -36.52 -8.96
C PHE A 566 -6.56 -37.15 -8.08
N GLY A 567 -6.91 -38.15 -7.25
CA GLY A 567 -5.99 -38.83 -6.34
C GLY A 567 -5.33 -37.93 -5.29
N MET A 568 -5.98 -36.82 -4.95
CA MET A 568 -5.52 -35.83 -3.98
C MET A 568 -6.03 -36.15 -2.58
N THR A 569 -5.17 -36.00 -1.57
CA THR A 569 -5.56 -36.09 -0.15
C THR A 569 -5.03 -34.88 0.61
N VAL A 570 -5.89 -34.27 1.45
CA VAL A 570 -5.54 -33.12 2.30
C VAL A 570 -5.48 -33.57 3.76
N LYS A 571 -4.34 -33.36 4.42
CA LYS A 571 -4.17 -33.64 5.84
C LYS A 571 -4.98 -32.66 6.69
N LEU A 572 -5.75 -33.15 7.66
CA LEU A 572 -6.62 -32.30 8.51
C LEU A 572 -5.90 -31.64 9.70
N LYS A 573 -4.58 -31.83 9.84
CA LYS A 573 -3.74 -31.22 10.88
C LYS A 573 -2.87 -30.13 10.28
N MET A 574 -2.72 -29.04 11.02
CA MET A 574 -1.77 -27.97 10.69
C MET A 574 -0.34 -28.49 10.64
N GLU A 575 0.39 -28.06 9.63
CA GLU A 575 1.83 -28.27 9.48
C GLU A 575 2.61 -27.62 10.64
N THR A 576 3.65 -28.29 11.10
CA THR A 576 4.58 -27.75 12.11
C THR A 576 5.89 -27.39 11.42
N THR A 577 6.47 -26.25 11.79
CA THR A 577 7.76 -25.79 11.25
C THR A 577 8.63 -25.22 12.36
N ASP A 578 9.94 -25.39 12.20
CA ASP A 578 10.93 -24.76 13.06
C ASP A 578 11.19 -23.33 12.59
N ALA A 579 10.83 -22.39 13.46
CA ALA A 579 11.14 -20.97 13.33
C ALA A 579 12.33 -20.61 14.21
N ARG A 580 12.89 -19.40 14.05
CA ARG A 580 13.95 -18.86 14.92
C ARG A 580 13.55 -17.52 15.49
N ALA A 581 13.67 -17.33 16.80
CA ALA A 581 13.44 -16.04 17.46
C ALA A 581 14.75 -15.25 17.54
N LEU A 582 14.87 -14.20 16.73
CA LEU A 582 15.96 -13.22 16.76
C LEU A 582 15.85 -12.29 17.97
N GLU A 583 17.00 -11.90 18.52
CA GLU A 583 17.05 -10.94 19.64
C GLU A 583 16.76 -9.50 19.16
N PRO A 584 15.90 -8.74 19.89
CA PRO A 584 15.60 -7.35 19.58
C PRO A 584 16.83 -6.46 19.83
N PRO A 585 17.05 -5.39 19.05
CA PRO A 585 18.18 -4.47 19.24
C PRO A 585 18.01 -3.64 20.51
N CYS A 586 19.11 -3.13 21.06
CA CYS A 586 19.09 -2.13 22.13
C CYS A 586 18.86 -0.74 21.54
N VAL A 587 17.77 -0.09 21.96
CA VAL A 587 17.39 1.26 21.53
C VAL A 587 18.09 2.28 22.42
N GLN A 588 18.86 3.17 21.81
CA GLN A 588 19.65 4.22 22.45
C GLN A 588 18.93 5.57 22.35
N TYR A 589 18.67 6.17 23.52
CA TYR A 589 18.31 7.57 23.71
C TYR A 589 19.55 8.36 24.18
N GLN A 590 19.48 9.69 24.31
CA GLN A 590 20.65 10.49 24.68
C GLN A 590 21.22 10.11 26.06
N ASN A 591 20.34 9.79 27.01
CA ASN A 591 20.70 9.54 28.42
C ASN A 591 20.62 8.08 28.85
N THR A 592 20.02 7.19 28.05
CA THR A 592 19.75 5.80 28.48
C THR A 592 19.55 4.86 27.29
N SER A 593 19.63 3.57 27.53
CA SER A 593 19.44 2.51 26.54
C SER A 593 18.60 1.38 27.11
N GLU A 594 17.68 0.84 26.30
CA GLU A 594 16.75 -0.20 26.72
C GLU A 594 16.68 -1.27 25.61
N ARG A 595 16.70 -2.56 25.98
CA ARG A 595 16.41 -3.64 25.02
C ARG A 595 14.90 -3.92 25.09
N PRO A 596 14.11 -3.68 24.02
CA PRO A 596 12.65 -3.77 24.05
C PRO A 596 12.14 -5.17 24.40
N VAL A 597 11.01 -5.24 25.08
CA VAL A 597 10.38 -6.50 25.49
C VAL A 597 9.10 -6.71 24.70
N ASN A 598 8.99 -7.82 23.97
CA ASN A 598 7.92 -8.07 22.99
C ASN A 598 7.74 -6.91 21.97
N GLY A 599 8.85 -6.26 21.60
CA GLY A 599 8.83 -5.13 20.66
C GLY A 599 8.39 -3.80 21.25
N GLU A 600 8.23 -3.67 22.57
CA GLU A 600 7.78 -2.43 23.24
C GLU A 600 8.87 -1.90 24.20
N TRP A 601 8.98 -0.57 24.30
CA TRP A 601 9.83 0.12 25.28
C TRP A 601 9.19 1.42 25.79
N SER A 602 9.74 2.02 26.84
CA SER A 602 9.15 3.21 27.48
C SER A 602 9.84 4.53 27.14
N LEU A 603 9.07 5.61 26.93
CA LEU A 603 9.60 6.99 26.92
C LEU A 603 9.92 7.54 28.31
N LYS A 604 9.57 6.83 29.39
CA LYS A 604 9.77 7.33 30.76
C LYS A 604 11.25 7.62 31.00
N ASP A 605 11.49 8.81 31.54
CA ASP A 605 12.81 9.32 31.92
C ASP A 605 13.88 9.31 30.80
N LYS A 606 13.46 9.32 29.52
CA LYS A 606 14.33 9.36 28.34
C LYS A 606 14.38 10.74 27.66
N THR A 607 15.54 11.11 27.12
CA THR A 607 15.76 12.32 26.30
C THR A 607 16.22 11.98 24.88
N MET A 608 15.80 12.77 23.88
CA MET A 608 16.03 12.45 22.46
C MET A 608 17.49 12.68 22.02
N VAL A 609 18.00 11.83 21.11
CA VAL A 609 19.42 11.82 20.67
C VAL A 609 19.85 13.12 19.97
N LYS A 610 19.07 13.59 19.00
CA LYS A 610 19.25 14.91 18.37
C LYS A 610 17.93 15.67 18.53
N VAL A 611 17.97 16.77 19.27
CA VAL A 611 16.84 17.68 19.43
C VAL A 611 17.00 18.86 18.50
N VAL A 612 15.90 19.29 17.87
CA VAL A 612 15.82 20.60 17.22
C VAL A 612 14.82 21.47 18.01
N PRO A 613 15.30 22.40 18.87
CA PRO A 613 14.43 23.32 19.59
C PRO A 613 13.87 24.39 18.63
N PHE A 614 12.71 24.94 18.96
CA PHE A 614 12.04 25.99 18.19
C PHE A 614 11.34 26.98 19.12
N ASP A 615 11.07 28.18 18.61
CA ASP A 615 10.61 29.33 19.38
C ASP A 615 9.45 30.07 18.68
N ASN A 616 9.50 30.26 17.36
CA ASN A 616 8.46 30.98 16.64
C ASN A 616 7.46 30.02 15.97
N TRP A 617 6.35 29.79 16.67
CA TRP A 617 5.32 28.84 16.25
C TRP A 617 3.89 29.33 16.55
N GLY A 618 2.92 28.74 15.85
CA GLY A 618 1.51 29.09 15.96
C GLY A 618 0.59 27.88 16.19
N VAL A 619 -0.62 28.16 16.68
CA VAL A 619 -1.71 27.20 16.84
C VAL A 619 -2.94 27.70 16.08
N LEU A 620 -3.45 26.89 15.15
CA LEU A 620 -4.70 27.14 14.44
C LEU A 620 -5.81 26.23 15.00
N ILE A 621 -6.97 26.80 15.34
CA ILE A 621 -8.12 26.07 15.88
C ILE A 621 -9.25 26.02 14.84
N LEU A 622 -9.48 24.83 14.26
CA LEU A 622 -10.51 24.52 13.25
C LEU A 622 -11.72 23.75 13.81
N ASP A 623 -11.93 23.83 15.13
CA ASP A 623 -13.03 23.19 15.87
C ASP A 623 -13.61 24.15 16.92
N GLU A 624 -14.80 23.85 17.45
CA GLU A 624 -15.49 24.66 18.48
C GLU A 624 -14.93 24.42 19.89
N VAL A 625 -13.62 24.53 20.06
CA VAL A 625 -12.91 24.31 21.33
C VAL A 625 -12.52 25.63 21.97
N ASN A 626 -12.80 25.77 23.26
CA ASN A 626 -12.39 26.95 24.03
C ASN A 626 -10.85 27.08 24.07
N THR A 627 -10.34 28.26 23.72
CA THR A 627 -8.91 28.59 23.68
C THR A 627 -8.17 28.32 25.00
N SER A 628 -8.85 28.35 26.15
CA SER A 628 -8.28 27.97 27.45
C SER A 628 -7.89 26.49 27.54
N GLU A 629 -8.66 25.59 26.91
CA GLU A 629 -8.35 24.15 26.82
C GLU A 629 -7.09 23.92 25.99
N VAL A 630 -6.99 24.61 24.85
CA VAL A 630 -5.81 24.61 23.98
C VAL A 630 -4.57 25.17 24.70
N ARG A 631 -4.69 26.27 25.44
CA ARG A 631 -3.58 26.82 26.28
C ARG A 631 -3.16 25.88 27.40
N LYS A 632 -4.07 25.06 27.95
CA LYS A 632 -3.72 24.00 28.91
C LYS A 632 -2.92 22.89 28.22
N PHE A 633 -3.38 22.43 27.05
CA PHE A 633 -2.65 21.45 26.24
C PHE A 633 -1.24 21.93 25.88
N VAL A 634 -1.11 23.15 25.36
CA VAL A 634 0.18 23.75 24.96
C VAL A 634 1.17 23.77 26.13
N ARG A 635 0.75 24.22 27.33
CA ARG A 635 1.62 24.19 28.52
C ARG A 635 2.10 22.77 28.84
N THR A 636 1.20 21.81 28.91
CA THR A 636 1.54 20.39 29.16
C THR A 636 2.47 19.84 28.08
N LEU A 637 2.29 20.21 26.81
CA LEU A 637 3.17 19.82 25.71
C LEU A 637 4.58 20.43 25.86
N CYS A 638 4.70 21.71 26.22
CA CYS A 638 5.99 22.36 26.46
C CYS A 638 6.71 21.76 27.69
N ASP A 639 5.99 21.48 28.78
CA ASP A 639 6.55 20.90 30.00
C ASP A 639 7.08 19.48 29.76
N VAL A 640 6.30 18.64 29.06
CA VAL A 640 6.72 17.29 28.66
C VAL A 640 7.84 17.36 27.61
N GLY A 641 7.79 18.31 26.68
CA GLY A 641 8.87 18.57 25.73
C GLY A 641 10.19 18.79 26.43
N ARG A 642 10.23 19.72 27.40
CA ARG A 642 11.42 19.99 28.23
C ARG A 642 11.92 18.73 28.95
N GLN A 643 11.04 17.91 29.51
CA GLN A 643 11.40 16.62 30.13
C GLN A 643 11.97 15.57 29.15
N ARG A 644 11.70 15.70 27.83
CA ARG A 644 12.28 14.85 26.76
C ARG A 644 13.46 15.50 26.05
N GLY A 645 13.91 16.67 26.52
CA GLY A 645 14.98 17.48 25.93
C GLY A 645 14.53 18.45 24.84
N LEU A 646 13.29 18.34 24.34
CA LEU A 646 12.73 19.21 23.30
C LEU A 646 12.27 20.55 23.89
N SER A 647 13.11 21.57 23.81
CA SER A 647 12.77 22.92 24.27
C SER A 647 11.88 23.65 23.27
N LEU A 648 10.58 23.69 23.54
CA LEU A 648 9.64 24.66 22.98
C LEU A 648 9.79 25.95 23.79
N LYS A 649 10.61 26.90 23.31
CA LYS A 649 11.07 28.05 24.11
C LYS A 649 9.91 28.98 24.47
N ASN A 650 9.17 29.48 23.48
CA ASN A 650 7.94 30.23 23.69
C ASN A 650 6.76 29.30 24.06
N ALA A 651 6.27 29.41 25.31
CA ALA A 651 5.05 28.73 25.78
C ALA A 651 3.75 29.52 25.49
N GLY A 652 3.85 30.72 24.91
CA GLY A 652 2.76 31.56 24.43
C GLY A 652 2.80 31.74 22.90
N PRO A 653 2.57 30.67 22.11
CA PRO A 653 2.49 30.76 20.66
C PRO A 653 1.39 31.72 20.21
N VAL A 654 1.47 32.16 18.95
CA VAL A 654 0.31 32.80 18.29
C VAL A 654 -0.83 31.78 18.27
N ILE A 655 -2.05 32.19 18.62
CA ILE A 655 -3.23 31.34 18.49
C ILE A 655 -4.25 32.06 17.62
N VAL A 656 -4.69 31.40 16.55
CA VAL A 656 -5.75 31.88 15.65
C VAL A 656 -6.91 30.89 15.73
N HIS A 657 -8.14 31.39 15.87
CA HIS A 657 -9.34 30.57 15.92
C HIS A 657 -10.23 30.86 14.72
N GLN A 658 -10.75 29.82 14.03
CA GLN A 658 -11.68 29.99 12.91
C GLN A 658 -12.88 30.91 13.22
N ASN A 659 -13.30 30.99 14.48
CA ASN A 659 -14.41 31.84 14.93
C ASN A 659 -14.13 33.35 14.82
N GLU A 660 -12.85 33.74 14.75
CA GLU A 660 -12.38 35.12 14.51
C GLU A 660 -12.43 35.49 13.02
N HIS A 661 -12.56 34.49 12.13
CA HIS A 661 -12.45 34.63 10.67
C HIS A 661 -13.50 33.76 9.94
N ARG A 662 -14.78 33.86 10.34
CA ARG A 662 -15.87 32.96 9.89
C ARG A 662 -16.12 32.89 8.38
N SER A 663 -15.65 33.87 7.60
CA SER A 663 -15.76 33.91 6.14
C SER A 663 -14.56 33.29 5.41
N ALA A 664 -13.48 32.91 6.11
CA ALA A 664 -12.29 32.32 5.52
C ALA A 664 -12.43 30.80 5.40
N ASP A 665 -12.00 30.25 4.27
CA ASP A 665 -11.83 28.81 4.11
C ASP A 665 -10.59 28.28 4.87
N VAL A 666 -10.41 26.96 4.85
CA VAL A 666 -9.30 26.31 5.56
C VAL A 666 -7.93 26.73 5.01
N GLU A 667 -7.79 26.96 3.70
CA GLU A 667 -6.51 27.34 3.10
C GLU A 667 -6.13 28.77 3.54
N LYS A 668 -7.10 29.70 3.52
CA LYS A 668 -6.91 31.08 3.99
C LYS A 668 -6.73 31.17 5.52
N LEU A 669 -7.36 30.30 6.32
CA LEU A 669 -7.12 30.23 7.77
C LEU A 669 -5.69 29.79 8.12
N VAL A 670 -5.12 28.84 7.37
CA VAL A 670 -3.71 28.44 7.51
C VAL A 670 -2.78 29.58 7.11
N GLN A 671 -3.08 30.27 6.00
CA GLN A 671 -2.35 31.46 5.56
C GLN A 671 -2.35 32.58 6.62
N ILE A 672 -3.51 32.91 7.20
CA ILE A 672 -3.63 33.93 8.26
C ILE A 672 -2.81 33.53 9.50
N CYS A 673 -2.86 32.26 9.91
CA CYS A 673 -2.07 31.77 11.04
C CYS A 673 -0.56 31.90 10.78
N TYR A 674 -0.11 31.52 9.57
CA TYR A 674 1.28 31.68 9.15
C TYR A 674 1.71 33.15 9.15
N GLU A 675 0.92 34.05 8.56
CA GLU A 675 1.20 35.49 8.53
C GLU A 675 1.28 36.12 9.93
N GLN A 676 0.43 35.71 10.88
CA GLN A 676 0.50 36.19 12.26
C GLN A 676 1.75 35.68 13.01
N VAL A 677 2.22 34.46 12.73
CA VAL A 677 3.50 33.94 13.24
C VAL A 677 4.68 34.66 12.56
N ALA A 678 4.56 34.97 11.26
CA ALA A 678 5.60 35.65 10.49
C ALA A 678 5.91 37.06 11.03
N LYS A 679 4.90 37.74 11.60
CA LYS A 679 5.07 39.04 12.31
C LYS A 679 6.00 38.98 13.52
N ARG A 680 6.33 37.78 14.04
CA ARG A 680 7.24 37.56 15.18
C ARG A 680 8.60 36.99 14.78
N GLY A 681 8.84 36.75 13.50
CA GLY A 681 10.05 36.10 12.97
C GLY A 681 9.72 35.04 11.92
N VAL A 682 10.70 34.24 11.48
CA VAL A 682 10.45 33.13 10.54
C VAL A 682 9.58 32.06 11.22
N PRO A 683 8.45 31.62 10.65
CA PRO A 683 7.64 30.54 11.23
C PRO A 683 8.34 29.18 11.13
N GLU A 684 8.55 28.51 12.27
CA GLU A 684 9.24 27.22 12.32
C GLU A 684 8.26 26.03 12.31
N MET A 685 7.12 26.19 12.99
CA MET A 685 6.15 25.13 13.25
C MET A 685 4.72 25.68 13.35
N LEU A 686 3.75 24.95 12.79
CA LEU A 686 2.31 25.16 13.02
C LEU A 686 1.69 23.92 13.67
N LEU A 687 0.91 24.12 14.73
CA LEU A 687 0.06 23.10 15.35
C LEU A 687 -1.40 23.36 14.95
N VAL A 688 -2.11 22.37 14.42
CA VAL A 688 -3.50 22.55 13.97
C VAL A 688 -4.44 21.65 14.77
N VAL A 689 -5.42 22.24 15.45
CA VAL A 689 -6.49 21.53 16.14
C VAL A 689 -7.62 21.25 15.16
N LEU A 690 -7.93 19.98 14.93
CA LEU A 690 -9.02 19.50 14.07
C LEU A 690 -10.17 18.92 14.92
N PRO A 691 -11.43 18.93 14.45
CA PRO A 691 -12.57 18.34 15.16
C PRO A 691 -12.39 16.85 15.44
N ASP A 692 -11.86 16.10 14.46
CA ASP A 692 -11.58 14.69 14.63
C ASP A 692 -10.38 14.20 13.79
N THR A 693 -10.09 12.90 13.92
CA THR A 693 -8.93 12.21 13.32
C THR A 693 -9.07 11.90 11.82
N ARG A 694 -10.26 12.09 11.24
CA ARG A 694 -10.62 11.90 9.83
C ARG A 694 -11.24 13.17 9.23
N SER A 695 -11.03 14.34 9.84
CA SER A 695 -11.58 15.60 9.34
C SER A 695 -11.15 15.87 7.89
N TRP A 696 -12.11 16.23 7.05
CA TRP A 696 -11.89 16.68 5.67
C TRP A 696 -10.92 17.86 5.57
N GLN A 697 -10.85 18.69 6.63
CA GLN A 697 -9.96 19.85 6.73
C GLN A 697 -8.46 19.47 6.76
N TYR A 698 -8.12 18.21 7.06
CA TYR A 698 -6.72 17.74 7.10
C TYR A 698 -6.01 17.93 5.75
N GLY A 699 -6.69 17.61 4.64
CA GLY A 699 -6.11 17.70 3.30
C GLY A 699 -5.67 19.13 2.93
N PRO A 700 -6.59 20.11 2.93
CA PRO A 700 -6.26 21.52 2.66
C PRO A 700 -5.16 22.07 3.59
N VAL A 701 -5.18 21.71 4.88
CA VAL A 701 -4.10 22.08 5.83
C VAL A 701 -2.75 21.56 5.33
N LYS A 702 -2.67 20.29 4.90
CA LYS A 702 -1.41 19.68 4.47
C LYS A 702 -0.91 20.19 3.11
N VAL A 703 -1.79 20.48 2.18
CA VAL A 703 -1.43 21.20 0.94
C VAL A 703 -0.80 22.55 1.30
N MET A 704 -1.49 23.38 2.09
CA MET A 704 -0.98 24.70 2.43
C MET A 704 0.36 24.66 3.17
N THR A 705 0.54 23.78 4.15
CA THR A 705 1.81 23.77 4.91
C THR A 705 2.95 23.11 4.17
N ASP A 706 2.70 22.00 3.47
CA ASP A 706 3.77 21.11 2.99
C ASP A 706 4.09 21.36 1.50
N THR A 707 3.19 22.00 0.71
CA THR A 707 3.43 22.37 -0.71
C THR A 707 3.49 23.88 -0.97
N VAL A 708 2.71 24.70 -0.26
CA VAL A 708 2.63 26.17 -0.51
C VAL A 708 3.58 26.95 0.39
N LEU A 709 3.41 26.86 1.71
CA LEU A 709 4.13 27.68 2.70
C LEU A 709 5.51 27.11 3.07
N GLY A 710 5.70 25.79 2.97
CA GLY A 710 6.95 25.15 3.35
C GLY A 710 7.28 25.21 4.83
N VAL A 711 6.27 25.13 5.69
CA VAL A 711 6.38 25.18 7.16
C VAL A 711 6.02 23.82 7.76
N SER A 712 6.70 23.43 8.84
CA SER A 712 6.43 22.15 9.49
C SER A 712 5.07 22.18 10.18
N CYS A 713 4.22 21.17 9.97
CA CYS A 713 2.84 21.17 10.48
C CYS A 713 2.47 19.88 11.24
N GLN A 714 1.85 20.00 12.43
CA GLN A 714 1.35 18.87 13.22
C GLN A 714 -0.13 19.06 13.55
N CYS A 715 -0.98 18.12 13.11
CA CYS A 715 -2.40 18.14 13.42
C CYS A 715 -2.71 17.34 14.70
N VAL A 716 -3.68 17.79 15.50
CA VAL A 716 -4.18 17.12 16.71
C VAL A 716 -5.71 17.17 16.73
N ALA A 717 -6.38 16.03 16.94
CA ALA A 717 -7.83 16.01 17.10
C ALA A 717 -8.25 16.57 18.47
N SER A 718 -9.28 17.41 18.51
CA SER A 718 -9.75 18.13 19.71
C SER A 718 -10.09 17.20 20.87
N LYS A 719 -10.71 16.05 20.60
CA LYS A 719 -11.00 14.99 21.58
C LYS A 719 -9.77 14.52 22.39
N ASN A 720 -8.55 14.74 21.90
CA ASN A 720 -7.31 14.39 22.58
C ASN A 720 -6.82 15.51 23.53
N LEU A 721 -7.28 16.76 23.39
CA LEU A 721 -6.89 17.88 24.25
C LEU A 721 -7.34 17.63 25.70
N ARG A 722 -8.60 17.24 25.92
CA ARG A 722 -9.14 16.80 27.22
C ARG A 722 -8.41 15.61 27.83
N LYS A 723 -7.80 14.77 26.98
CA LYS A 723 -7.09 13.53 27.36
C LYS A 723 -5.58 13.67 27.31
N ALA A 724 -5.05 14.89 27.21
CA ALA A 724 -3.62 15.15 27.04
C ALA A 724 -2.82 14.85 28.32
N ASN A 725 -2.50 13.58 28.50
CA ASN A 725 -1.57 13.11 29.52
C ASN A 725 -0.12 13.17 29.01
N ALA A 726 0.84 12.98 29.92
CA ALA A 726 2.25 13.06 29.59
C ALA A 726 2.70 12.05 28.51
N ALA A 727 2.07 10.88 28.41
CA ALA A 727 2.38 9.90 27.37
C ALA A 727 1.92 10.35 25.98
N PHE A 728 0.71 10.93 25.88
CA PHE A 728 0.21 11.52 24.63
C PHE A 728 1.11 12.68 24.18
N CYS A 729 1.41 13.63 25.07
CA CYS A 729 2.29 14.75 24.75
C CYS A 729 3.69 14.27 24.34
N ALA A 730 4.26 13.26 25.00
CA ALA A 730 5.58 12.71 24.63
C ALA A 730 5.57 12.12 23.21
N ASN A 731 4.51 11.42 22.81
CA ASN A 731 4.34 10.92 21.44
C ASN A 731 4.14 12.06 20.41
N VAL A 732 3.51 13.17 20.80
CA VAL A 732 3.47 14.38 19.95
C VAL A 732 4.87 14.99 19.81
N CYS A 733 5.65 15.10 20.90
CA CYS A 733 7.03 15.59 20.87
C CYS A 733 7.92 14.74 19.95
N LEU A 734 7.76 13.40 19.92
CA LEU A 734 8.48 12.54 18.98
C LEU A 734 8.25 12.99 17.53
N LYS A 735 7.00 13.27 17.14
CA LYS A 735 6.67 13.71 15.77
C LYS A 735 7.20 15.11 15.48
N LEU A 736 7.05 16.05 16.41
CA LEU A 736 7.55 17.42 16.26
C LEU A 736 9.06 17.43 16.00
N ASN A 737 9.84 16.68 16.80
CA ASN A 737 11.28 16.62 16.64
C ASN A 737 11.69 16.06 15.27
N MET A 738 11.07 14.98 14.77
CA MET A 738 11.39 14.43 13.45
C MET A 738 10.97 15.36 12.29
N ARG A 739 9.84 16.07 12.41
CA ARG A 739 9.41 17.08 11.42
C ARG A 739 10.42 18.21 11.29
N LEU A 740 11.16 18.52 12.36
CA LEU A 740 12.17 19.57 12.42
C LEU A 740 13.60 19.08 12.16
N ASP A 741 13.80 17.87 11.62
CA ASP A 741 15.12 17.24 11.40
C ASP A 741 15.89 16.83 12.67
N GLY A 742 15.17 16.51 13.75
CA GLY A 742 15.71 15.81 14.91
C GLY A 742 15.93 14.31 14.68
N LYS A 743 16.41 13.63 15.74
CA LYS A 743 16.54 12.16 15.85
C LYS A 743 16.07 11.75 17.25
N ASN A 744 15.01 10.94 17.32
CA ASN A 744 14.43 10.56 18.61
C ASN A 744 15.29 9.53 19.35
N ALA A 745 15.65 8.45 18.67
CA ALA A 745 16.49 7.37 19.16
C ALA A 745 17.30 6.80 17.99
N VAL A 746 18.36 6.05 18.30
CA VAL A 746 19.14 5.24 17.35
C VAL A 746 19.26 3.81 17.91
N LEU A 747 19.78 2.88 17.12
CA LEU A 747 20.12 1.54 17.63
C LEU A 747 21.59 1.52 18.07
N ARG A 748 21.89 0.82 19.17
CA ARG A 748 23.25 0.60 19.65
C ARG A 748 23.88 -0.61 18.96
N ASP A 749 23.13 -1.70 18.81
CA ASP A 749 23.56 -2.90 18.10
C ASP A 749 23.74 -2.54 16.60
N PRO A 750 24.81 -3.00 15.94
CA PRO A 750 25.14 -2.59 14.57
C PRO A 750 24.12 -3.12 13.57
N LEU A 751 23.74 -2.27 12.61
CA LEU A 751 22.90 -2.66 11.48
C LEU A 751 23.79 -3.30 10.40
N PRO A 752 23.50 -4.55 9.95
CA PRO A 752 24.27 -5.22 8.91
C PRO A 752 24.44 -4.37 7.66
N LEU A 753 25.64 -4.36 7.10
CA LEU A 753 26.16 -3.45 6.05
C LEU A 753 26.18 -1.95 6.46
N LEU A 754 25.03 -1.39 6.84
CA LEU A 754 24.84 0.05 7.11
C LEU A 754 25.80 0.64 8.15
N SER A 755 26.12 -0.10 9.22
CA SER A 755 27.04 0.38 10.25
C SER A 755 28.53 0.23 9.88
N ARG A 756 28.86 -0.35 8.71
CA ARG A 756 30.24 -0.63 8.27
C ARG A 756 30.66 0.20 7.05
N SER A 757 29.74 0.46 6.12
CA SER A 757 29.99 1.23 4.90
C SER A 757 28.81 2.15 4.57
N PRO A 758 29.01 3.28 3.85
CA PRO A 758 27.94 4.18 3.43
C PRO A 758 26.88 3.44 2.63
N THR A 759 25.79 3.11 3.29
CA THR A 759 24.69 2.34 2.70
C THR A 759 23.45 3.22 2.72
N ILE A 760 22.77 3.32 1.58
CA ILE A 760 21.48 3.99 1.52
C ILE A 760 20.36 2.94 1.51
N ILE A 761 19.48 3.03 2.50
CA ILE A 761 18.31 2.16 2.63
C ILE A 761 17.10 2.90 2.10
N ILE A 762 16.52 2.35 1.04
CA ILE A 762 15.42 2.93 0.28
C ILE A 762 14.14 2.13 0.56
N GLY A 763 13.02 2.82 0.70
CA GLY A 763 11.68 2.25 0.73
C GLY A 763 10.85 2.81 -0.43
N ALA A 764 10.06 1.97 -1.09
CA ALA A 764 9.24 2.37 -2.22
C ALA A 764 7.83 1.76 -2.17
N ASP A 765 6.82 2.60 -2.35
CA ASP A 765 5.40 2.21 -2.41
C ASP A 765 4.71 2.89 -3.61
N LEU A 766 3.64 2.27 -4.09
CA LEU A 766 2.81 2.75 -5.19
C LEU A 766 1.33 2.61 -4.82
N GLU A 767 0.74 3.71 -4.34
CA GLU A 767 -0.65 3.71 -3.90
C GLU A 767 -1.61 3.88 -5.09
N HIS A 768 -2.30 2.79 -5.45
CA HIS A 768 -3.40 2.82 -6.42
C HIS A 768 -4.68 3.43 -5.84
N PRO A 769 -5.51 4.09 -6.67
CA PRO A 769 -6.83 4.57 -6.24
C PRO A 769 -7.73 3.41 -5.78
N ARG A 770 -8.58 3.66 -4.77
CA ARG A 770 -9.55 2.66 -4.30
C ARG A 770 -10.62 2.39 -5.39
N PRO A 771 -11.19 1.17 -5.45
CA PRO A 771 -12.35 0.90 -6.30
C PRO A 771 -13.45 1.96 -6.11
N GLY A 772 -13.95 2.53 -7.21
CA GLY A 772 -14.94 3.60 -7.18
C GLY A 772 -14.38 5.03 -7.24
N MET A 773 -13.07 5.26 -7.01
CA MET A 773 -12.42 6.59 -7.09
C MET A 773 -12.13 7.07 -8.53
N GLY A 774 -12.77 6.48 -9.54
CA GLY A 774 -12.69 6.90 -10.93
C GLY A 774 -11.29 6.79 -11.55
N ALA A 775 -10.93 7.76 -12.39
CA ALA A 775 -9.68 7.81 -13.15
C ALA A 775 -8.53 8.51 -12.40
N GLN A 776 -8.54 8.47 -11.05
CA GLN A 776 -7.47 9.07 -10.25
C GLN A 776 -6.10 8.40 -10.53
N PRO A 777 -5.01 9.17 -10.55
CA PRO A 777 -3.67 8.62 -10.74
C PRO A 777 -3.22 7.76 -9.55
N SER A 778 -2.25 6.88 -9.80
CA SER A 778 -1.51 6.22 -8.72
C SER A 778 -0.41 7.14 -8.21
N ILE A 779 -0.05 7.00 -6.94
CA ILE A 779 0.95 7.85 -6.27
C ILE A 779 2.14 7.01 -5.88
N ALA A 780 3.28 7.27 -6.52
CA ALA A 780 4.55 6.71 -6.12
C ALA A 780 5.15 7.52 -4.96
N ALA A 781 5.69 6.83 -3.96
CA ALA A 781 6.51 7.41 -2.91
C ALA A 781 7.80 6.61 -2.76
N VAL A 782 8.94 7.31 -2.83
CA VAL A 782 10.27 6.74 -2.62
C VAL A 782 10.91 7.50 -1.47
N VAL A 783 11.32 6.79 -0.43
CA VAL A 783 11.99 7.34 0.75
C VAL A 783 13.38 6.75 0.89
N ALA A 784 14.36 7.53 1.35
CA ALA A 784 15.71 7.02 1.57
C ALA A 784 16.28 7.48 2.91
N SER A 785 17.08 6.62 3.54
CA SER A 785 17.77 6.91 4.80
C SER A 785 18.80 8.01 4.59
N MET A 786 18.91 8.90 5.57
CA MET A 786 19.72 10.13 5.50
C MET A 786 20.89 10.12 6.50
N ASP A 787 21.13 8.99 7.17
CA ASP A 787 22.25 8.73 8.07
C ASP A 787 22.59 7.23 8.19
N ALA A 788 23.72 6.92 8.83
CA ALA A 788 24.19 5.55 9.09
C ALA A 788 23.42 4.81 10.21
N TYR A 789 22.30 5.37 10.69
CA TYR A 789 21.49 4.81 11.77
C TYR A 789 20.07 4.41 11.32
N SER A 790 19.69 4.73 10.08
CA SER A 790 18.29 4.63 9.61
C SER A 790 17.34 5.48 10.49
N ALA A 791 17.83 6.53 11.14
CA ALA A 791 17.03 7.34 12.06
C ALA A 791 16.30 8.51 11.37
N GLN A 792 16.83 8.97 10.23
CA GLN A 792 16.24 10.05 9.42
C GLN A 792 15.98 9.60 7.99
N TYR A 793 14.89 10.10 7.39
CA TYR A 793 14.51 9.81 6.00
C TYR A 793 14.11 11.09 5.27
N ALA A 794 14.35 11.15 3.95
CA ALA A 794 13.71 12.11 3.05
C ALA A 794 12.83 11.36 2.04
N ALA A 795 11.82 12.04 1.50
CA ALA A 795 10.85 11.46 0.56
C ALA A 795 10.84 12.19 -0.78
N ARG A 796 10.55 11.47 -1.85
CA ARG A 796 10.16 11.97 -3.18
C ARG A 796 8.86 11.33 -3.60
N LEU A 797 8.02 12.11 -4.25
CA LEU A 797 6.61 11.81 -4.50
C LEU A 797 6.24 12.13 -5.94
N GLY A 798 5.33 11.37 -6.52
CA GLY A 798 4.82 11.66 -7.86
C GLY A 798 3.54 10.93 -8.21
N ALA A 799 2.57 11.68 -8.75
CA ALA A 799 1.45 11.09 -9.47
C ALA A 799 1.91 10.49 -10.82
N GLN A 800 1.33 9.36 -11.18
CA GLN A 800 1.56 8.64 -12.44
C GLN A 800 0.31 7.86 -12.87
N LYS A 801 0.34 7.32 -14.10
CA LYS A 801 -0.71 6.39 -14.57
C LYS A 801 -0.72 5.12 -13.69
N ALA A 802 -1.84 4.41 -13.68
CA ALA A 802 -1.99 3.17 -12.91
C ALA A 802 -1.29 1.98 -13.59
N THR A 803 0.03 2.06 -13.73
CA THR A 803 0.94 0.93 -14.00
C THR A 803 1.52 0.42 -12.69
N SER A 804 2.25 -0.71 -12.70
CA SER A 804 2.76 -1.36 -11.48
C SER A 804 4.20 -0.98 -11.10
N ASP A 805 4.95 -0.42 -12.05
CA ASP A 805 6.28 0.15 -11.93
C ASP A 805 6.24 1.62 -11.45
N ILE A 806 7.36 2.13 -10.92
CA ILE A 806 7.49 3.56 -10.58
C ILE A 806 8.12 4.33 -11.76
N GLN A 807 7.27 4.95 -12.58
CA GLN A 807 7.66 5.60 -13.84
C GLN A 807 8.71 6.73 -13.69
N LYS A 808 8.69 7.42 -12.54
CA LYS A 808 9.55 8.58 -12.26
C LYS A 808 10.76 8.22 -11.37
N LEU A 809 11.01 6.92 -11.15
CA LEU A 809 12.00 6.41 -10.21
C LEU A 809 13.44 6.95 -10.43
N PRO A 810 13.99 7.06 -11.66
CA PRO A 810 15.37 7.52 -11.85
C PRO A 810 15.62 8.93 -11.29
N ASN A 811 14.67 9.84 -11.54
CA ASN A 811 14.75 11.23 -11.07
C ASN A 811 14.60 11.32 -9.54
N MET A 812 13.66 10.57 -8.96
CA MET A 812 13.47 10.51 -7.50
C MET A 812 14.73 10.00 -6.79
N LEU A 813 15.35 8.94 -7.32
CA LEU A 813 16.56 8.35 -6.77
C LEU A 813 17.76 9.31 -6.88
N ARG A 814 17.96 9.95 -8.03
CA ARG A 814 19.02 10.96 -8.20
C ARG A 814 18.91 12.07 -7.16
N GLU A 815 17.72 12.59 -6.92
CA GLU A 815 17.49 13.64 -5.90
C GLU A 815 17.72 13.14 -4.47
N LEU A 816 17.39 11.88 -4.16
CA LEU A 816 17.66 11.27 -2.85
C LEU A 816 19.15 10.97 -2.65
N PHE A 817 19.86 10.53 -3.68
CA PHE A 817 21.31 10.36 -3.66
C PHE A 817 22.04 11.70 -3.48
N HIS A 818 21.55 12.78 -4.12
CA HIS A 818 22.07 14.13 -3.89
C HIS A 818 21.83 14.59 -2.43
N ALA A 819 20.62 14.43 -1.91
CA ALA A 819 20.30 14.76 -0.52
C ALA A 819 21.10 13.93 0.51
N TYR A 820 21.40 12.67 0.20
CA TYR A 820 22.29 11.82 0.98
C TYR A 820 23.73 12.37 0.97
N TYR A 821 24.26 12.74 -0.20
CA TYR A 821 25.59 13.33 -0.33
C TYR A 821 25.70 14.68 0.38
N GLU A 822 24.69 15.55 0.26
CA GLU A 822 24.62 16.82 0.99
C GLU A 822 24.77 16.65 2.50
N ARG A 823 24.13 15.61 3.07
CA ARG A 823 24.11 15.32 4.51
C ARG A 823 25.32 14.55 5.02
N THR A 824 25.82 13.58 4.27
CA THR A 824 26.87 12.64 4.71
C THR A 824 28.25 12.95 4.16
N LYS A 825 28.35 13.79 3.12
CA LYS A 825 29.54 14.07 2.32
C LYS A 825 30.20 12.82 1.69
N ARG A 826 29.46 11.71 1.60
CA ARG A 826 29.87 10.47 0.92
C ARG A 826 28.79 10.05 -0.06
N LYS A 827 29.20 9.49 -1.20
CA LYS A 827 28.25 8.78 -2.09
C LYS A 827 27.90 7.45 -1.42
N PRO A 828 26.67 6.91 -1.60
CA PRO A 828 26.38 5.54 -1.19
C PRO A 828 27.35 4.56 -1.87
N GLU A 829 28.03 3.74 -1.09
CA GLU A 829 28.84 2.62 -1.59
C GLU A 829 27.97 1.38 -1.79
N HIS A 830 26.82 1.29 -1.12
CA HIS A 830 25.84 0.21 -1.25
C HIS A 830 24.40 0.73 -1.25
N VAL A 831 23.51 0.03 -1.95
CA VAL A 831 22.06 0.33 -1.99
C VAL A 831 21.26 -0.88 -1.51
N ILE A 832 20.36 -0.67 -0.55
CA ILE A 832 19.36 -1.67 -0.14
C ILE A 832 17.97 -1.10 -0.40
N TYR A 833 17.21 -1.73 -1.29
CA TYR A 833 15.93 -1.25 -1.78
C TYR A 833 14.79 -2.16 -1.33
N TYR A 834 13.90 -1.64 -0.49
CA TYR A 834 12.68 -2.33 -0.04
C TYR A 834 11.45 -1.84 -0.82
N ARG A 835 10.69 -2.74 -1.43
CA ARG A 835 9.51 -2.43 -2.25
C ARG A 835 8.24 -3.03 -1.64
N ASP A 836 7.20 -2.22 -1.35
CA ASP A 836 5.93 -2.72 -0.80
C ASP A 836 5.04 -3.39 -1.85
N GLY A 837 4.32 -4.43 -1.44
CA GLY A 837 2.98 -4.72 -1.97
C GLY A 837 2.88 -5.22 -3.41
N MET A 838 3.85 -6.02 -3.89
CA MET A 838 3.84 -6.61 -5.23
C MET A 838 3.25 -8.02 -5.26
N GLY A 839 2.46 -8.37 -6.27
CA GLY A 839 2.03 -9.75 -6.49
C GLY A 839 3.16 -10.60 -7.09
N ASP A 840 3.25 -11.88 -6.71
CA ASP A 840 4.28 -12.84 -7.17
C ASP A 840 4.46 -12.86 -8.71
N GLY A 841 3.35 -12.69 -9.45
CA GLY A 841 3.33 -12.67 -10.92
C GLY A 841 3.79 -11.37 -11.59
N GLN A 842 4.13 -10.33 -10.81
CA GLN A 842 4.67 -9.05 -11.30
C GLN A 842 6.16 -8.88 -10.94
N TYR A 843 6.76 -9.88 -10.28
CA TYR A 843 8.12 -9.78 -9.74
C TYR A 843 9.17 -9.57 -10.85
N VAL A 844 9.03 -10.22 -12.02
CA VAL A 844 9.99 -10.11 -13.13
C VAL A 844 9.97 -8.69 -13.70
N ASP A 845 8.82 -8.25 -14.20
CA ASP A 845 8.65 -6.97 -14.90
C ASP A 845 9.08 -5.78 -14.04
N ILE A 846 8.68 -5.78 -12.75
CA ILE A 846 9.01 -4.70 -11.82
C ILE A 846 10.48 -4.75 -11.42
N LEU A 847 11.08 -5.93 -11.22
CA LEU A 847 12.50 -6.05 -10.91
C LEU A 847 13.36 -5.50 -12.05
N GLU A 848 13.09 -5.92 -13.30
CA GLU A 848 13.83 -5.43 -14.46
C GLU A 848 13.65 -3.92 -14.65
N ALA A 849 12.43 -3.40 -14.53
CA ALA A 849 12.16 -1.97 -14.68
C ALA A 849 12.80 -1.12 -13.58
N GLU A 850 12.66 -1.51 -12.31
CA GLU A 850 13.15 -0.72 -11.16
C GLU A 850 14.68 -0.86 -10.97
N ILE A 851 15.31 -2.00 -11.28
CA ILE A 851 16.78 -2.13 -11.33
C ILE A 851 17.36 -1.28 -12.47
N ARG A 852 16.74 -1.28 -13.66
CA ARG A 852 17.14 -0.42 -14.78
C ARG A 852 17.08 1.06 -14.37
N ALA A 853 16.00 1.45 -13.67
CA ALA A 853 15.85 2.80 -13.14
C ALA A 853 16.87 3.17 -12.05
N LEU A 854 17.22 2.23 -11.15
CA LEU A 854 18.29 2.39 -10.16
C LEU A 854 19.65 2.62 -10.84
N ARG A 855 20.01 1.80 -11.84
CA ARG A 855 21.25 1.96 -12.61
C ARG A 855 21.29 3.30 -13.36
N LYS A 856 20.19 3.67 -14.03
CA LYS A 856 20.05 4.98 -14.72
C LYS A 856 20.26 6.13 -13.72
N ALA A 857 19.69 6.08 -12.52
CA ALA A 857 19.90 7.08 -11.48
C ALA A 857 21.36 7.17 -10.98
N CYS A 858 22.08 6.04 -10.93
CA CYS A 858 23.51 6.03 -10.58
C CYS A 858 24.35 6.66 -11.70
N LYS A 859 24.14 6.27 -12.96
CA LYS A 859 24.83 6.84 -14.13
C LYS A 859 24.59 8.35 -14.26
N MET A 860 23.38 8.84 -13.91
CA MET A 860 23.06 10.28 -13.82
C MET A 860 23.88 11.08 -12.78
N ILE A 861 24.67 10.43 -11.92
CA ILE A 861 25.61 11.08 -10.98
C ILE A 861 27.04 11.04 -11.53
N SER A 862 27.42 9.94 -12.18
CA SER A 862 28.71 9.75 -12.86
C SER A 862 28.68 8.44 -13.65
N ASP A 863 29.23 8.43 -14.85
CA ASP A 863 29.22 7.26 -15.76
C ASP A 863 29.87 5.99 -15.16
N ASN A 864 30.80 6.15 -14.22
CA ASN A 864 31.52 5.08 -13.53
C ASN A 864 30.91 4.69 -12.17
N TYR A 865 29.83 5.33 -11.73
CA TYR A 865 29.21 5.05 -10.44
C TYR A 865 28.15 3.94 -10.57
N SER A 866 28.47 2.75 -10.06
CA SER A 866 27.56 1.59 -10.02
C SER A 866 27.72 0.82 -8.70
N PRO A 867 27.07 1.27 -7.61
CA PRO A 867 27.12 0.57 -6.33
C PRO A 867 26.35 -0.77 -6.40
N PRO A 868 26.76 -1.79 -5.64
CA PRO A 868 26.00 -3.04 -5.50
C PRO A 868 24.62 -2.82 -4.85
N ILE A 869 23.62 -3.52 -5.40
CA ILE A 869 22.20 -3.38 -5.05
C ILE A 869 21.66 -4.67 -4.42
N THR A 870 20.89 -4.55 -3.33
CA THR A 870 19.99 -5.59 -2.81
C THR A 870 18.54 -5.14 -2.98
N PHE A 871 17.71 -5.95 -3.63
CA PHE A 871 16.27 -5.67 -3.86
C PHE A 871 15.41 -6.65 -3.06
N ILE A 872 14.57 -6.13 -2.17
CA ILE A 872 13.74 -6.91 -1.24
C ILE A 872 12.28 -6.48 -1.37
N VAL A 873 11.40 -7.38 -1.77
CA VAL A 873 9.95 -7.15 -1.72
C VAL A 873 9.44 -7.44 -0.31
N ALA A 874 8.65 -6.51 0.24
CA ALA A 874 7.94 -6.66 1.50
C ALA A 874 6.43 -6.83 1.22
N ASN A 875 5.87 -7.96 1.61
CA ASN A 875 4.49 -8.31 1.36
C ASN A 875 3.73 -8.56 2.66
N LYS A 876 2.90 -7.59 3.07
CA LYS A 876 1.98 -7.71 4.22
C LYS A 876 0.59 -8.25 3.84
N ARG A 877 0.29 -8.53 2.56
CA ARG A 877 -1.05 -8.89 2.05
C ARG A 877 -1.21 -10.38 1.66
N HIS A 878 -0.86 -11.30 2.57
CA HIS A 878 -1.00 -12.76 2.39
C HIS A 878 -1.86 -13.45 3.48
N HIS A 879 -2.12 -14.75 3.36
CA HIS A 879 -3.02 -15.50 4.24
C HIS A 879 -2.33 -16.34 5.32
N THR A 880 -1.01 -16.52 5.23
CA THR A 880 -0.18 -17.24 6.24
C THR A 880 -0.33 -16.67 7.65
N ARG A 881 -0.55 -17.55 8.63
CA ARG A 881 -0.55 -17.31 10.07
C ARG A 881 0.15 -18.48 10.75
N ALA A 882 0.80 -18.21 11.88
CA ALA A 882 1.41 -19.24 12.71
C ALA A 882 1.02 -19.05 14.18
N PHE A 883 1.05 -20.15 14.92
CA PHE A 883 0.61 -20.26 16.31
C PHE A 883 1.72 -20.96 17.11
N PRO A 884 2.15 -20.42 18.27
CA PRO A 884 3.13 -21.06 19.13
C PRO A 884 2.66 -22.45 19.58
N VAL A 885 3.54 -23.45 19.50
CA VAL A 885 3.27 -24.77 20.10
C VAL A 885 3.32 -24.67 21.62
N ASP A 886 4.35 -24.01 22.16
CA ASP A 886 4.54 -23.81 23.60
C ASP A 886 4.09 -22.41 24.08
N ARG A 887 3.45 -22.36 25.26
CA ARG A 887 3.05 -21.08 25.88
C ARG A 887 4.23 -20.14 26.17
N ARG A 888 5.44 -20.67 26.40
CA ARG A 888 6.68 -19.90 26.65
C ARG A 888 7.12 -19.08 25.43
N ASP A 889 6.74 -19.52 24.24
CA ASP A 889 7.09 -18.90 22.96
C ASP A 889 6.03 -17.93 22.45
N ALA A 890 4.93 -17.79 23.21
CA ALA A 890 3.88 -16.83 22.98
C ALA A 890 4.07 -15.53 23.77
N ASP A 891 3.59 -14.41 23.22
CA ASP A 891 3.45 -13.14 23.94
C ASP A 891 2.33 -13.21 25.01
N ARG A 892 2.07 -12.11 25.74
CA ARG A 892 0.99 -12.07 26.75
C ARG A 892 -0.39 -12.46 26.20
N LYS A 893 -0.68 -12.17 24.93
CA LYS A 893 -1.97 -12.36 24.25
C LYS A 893 -2.10 -13.71 23.51
N GLY A 894 -1.03 -14.52 23.48
CA GLY A 894 -0.99 -15.81 22.80
C GLY A 894 -0.44 -15.75 21.36
N ASN A 895 0.11 -14.62 20.92
CA ASN A 895 0.72 -14.48 19.59
C ASN A 895 2.15 -15.03 19.57
N VAL A 896 2.65 -15.35 18.37
CA VAL A 896 4.08 -15.51 18.11
C VAL A 896 4.85 -14.24 18.55
N LYS A 897 5.97 -14.43 19.26
CA LYS A 897 6.80 -13.32 19.74
C LYS A 897 7.47 -12.54 18.58
N PRO A 898 7.77 -11.25 18.78
CA PRO A 898 8.55 -10.50 17.79
C PRO A 898 9.96 -11.05 17.62
N GLY A 899 10.51 -10.89 16.42
CA GLY A 899 11.80 -11.45 16.02
C GLY A 899 11.71 -12.89 15.52
N THR A 900 10.53 -13.53 15.58
CA THR A 900 10.37 -14.88 15.03
C THR A 900 10.38 -14.86 13.50
N VAL A 901 11.33 -15.59 12.91
CA VAL A 901 11.55 -15.80 11.48
C VAL A 901 11.17 -17.22 11.10
N ILE A 902 10.44 -17.38 10.00
CA ILE A 902 10.17 -18.66 9.34
C ILE A 902 10.81 -18.63 7.95
N ASP A 903 11.95 -19.30 7.79
CA ASP A 903 12.67 -19.50 6.53
C ASP A 903 12.87 -20.99 6.21
N THR A 904 12.07 -21.87 6.83
CA THR A 904 12.07 -23.31 6.63
C THR A 904 10.64 -23.87 6.54
N GLY A 905 10.50 -25.11 6.05
CA GLY A 905 9.26 -25.89 6.05
C GLY A 905 8.18 -25.42 5.07
N VAL A 906 7.77 -24.15 5.16
CA VAL A 906 6.57 -23.56 4.54
C VAL A 906 6.87 -22.42 3.56
N VAL A 907 8.15 -22.18 3.26
CA VAL A 907 8.66 -21.18 2.30
C VAL A 907 8.95 -21.82 0.93
N ASP A 908 9.22 -21.01 -0.09
CA ASP A 908 9.55 -21.50 -1.44
C ASP A 908 10.85 -22.31 -1.42
N PRO A 909 10.94 -23.49 -2.07
CA PRO A 909 12.17 -24.29 -2.06
C PRO A 909 13.39 -23.54 -2.62
N HIS A 910 13.19 -22.73 -3.67
CA HIS A 910 14.27 -22.17 -4.49
C HIS A 910 14.50 -20.68 -4.30
N ARG A 911 13.42 -19.93 -4.03
CA ARG A 911 13.46 -18.48 -3.87
C ARG A 911 14.05 -18.09 -2.52
N PHE A 912 14.80 -17.00 -2.44
CA PHE A 912 15.22 -16.44 -1.16
C PHE A 912 14.07 -15.66 -0.49
N ASP A 913 13.15 -16.39 0.15
CA ASP A 913 12.05 -15.80 0.94
C ASP A 913 12.01 -16.26 2.40
N PHE A 914 11.43 -15.42 3.26
CA PHE A 914 11.20 -15.68 4.68
C PHE A 914 9.99 -14.88 5.22
N PHE A 915 9.34 -15.39 6.27
CA PHE A 915 8.34 -14.63 7.03
C PHE A 915 8.96 -14.10 8.32
N LEU A 916 8.70 -12.84 8.69
CA LEU A 916 9.18 -12.23 9.92
C LEU A 916 8.04 -11.59 10.72
N TYR A 917 7.92 -11.99 11.99
CA TYR A 917 7.07 -11.32 12.99
C TYR A 917 7.81 -10.10 13.55
N GLY A 918 7.68 -8.93 12.90
CA GLY A 918 8.37 -7.71 13.35
C GLY A 918 7.86 -7.10 14.66
N HIS A 919 6.60 -7.39 15.04
CA HIS A 919 5.93 -6.77 16.20
C HIS A 919 4.89 -7.70 16.85
N SER A 920 4.52 -7.37 18.09
CA SER A 920 3.39 -7.97 18.79
C SER A 920 2.12 -7.19 18.44
N SER A 921 1.06 -7.90 18.03
CA SER A 921 -0.18 -7.21 17.63
C SER A 921 -0.92 -6.63 18.83
N ILE A 922 -1.39 -5.38 18.70
CA ILE A 922 -2.17 -4.71 19.73
C ILE A 922 -3.49 -5.47 19.98
N GLN A 923 -4.14 -5.95 18.92
CA GLN A 923 -5.38 -6.73 18.97
C GLN A 923 -5.35 -7.84 17.91
N GLY A 924 -6.06 -8.94 18.18
CA GLY A 924 -6.21 -10.04 17.23
C GLY A 924 -4.99 -10.96 17.10
N THR A 925 -4.94 -11.68 15.98
CA THR A 925 -3.87 -12.62 15.63
C THR A 925 -2.81 -11.93 14.78
N SER A 926 -1.55 -12.05 15.18
CA SER A 926 -0.41 -11.44 14.51
C SER A 926 -0.20 -12.00 13.12
N LYS A 927 0.21 -11.10 12.23
CA LYS A 927 0.53 -11.40 10.84
C LYS A 927 2.01 -11.07 10.64
N PRO A 928 2.85 -12.02 10.20
CA PRO A 928 4.22 -11.71 9.82
C PRO A 928 4.19 -10.88 8.53
N CYS A 929 5.28 -10.19 8.21
CA CYS A 929 5.50 -9.76 6.83
C CYS A 929 6.25 -10.87 6.08
N HIS A 930 5.87 -11.11 4.83
CA HIS A 930 6.61 -11.98 3.92
C HIS A 930 7.65 -11.13 3.19
N TYR A 931 8.92 -11.52 3.27
CA TYR A 931 10.01 -10.86 2.56
C TYR A 931 10.56 -11.79 1.49
N THR A 932 10.77 -11.27 0.29
CA THR A 932 11.43 -11.98 -0.81
C THR A 932 12.60 -11.14 -1.30
N VAL A 933 13.81 -11.67 -1.21
CA VAL A 933 14.99 -11.09 -1.86
C VAL A 933 14.93 -11.48 -3.33
N LEU A 934 14.79 -10.50 -4.22
CA LEU A 934 14.71 -10.73 -5.66
C LEU A 934 16.06 -10.62 -6.35
N TYR A 935 16.97 -9.81 -5.81
CA TYR A 935 18.29 -9.54 -6.37
C TYR A 935 19.24 -9.13 -5.25
N ASP A 936 20.49 -9.61 -5.28
CA ASP A 936 21.49 -9.23 -4.28
C ASP A 936 22.94 -9.31 -4.81
N GLU A 937 23.53 -8.15 -5.07
CA GLU A 937 24.96 -8.02 -5.36
C GLU A 937 25.81 -7.75 -4.13
N ASN A 938 25.20 -7.34 -3.01
CA ASN A 938 25.91 -7.12 -1.75
C ASN A 938 26.31 -8.45 -1.08
N LYS A 939 25.75 -9.58 -1.55
CA LYS A 939 26.03 -10.95 -1.11
C LYS A 939 25.84 -11.11 0.41
N LEU A 940 24.75 -10.52 0.91
CA LEU A 940 24.39 -10.56 2.32
C LEU A 940 23.93 -11.97 2.70
N SER A 941 24.32 -12.43 3.90
CA SER A 941 23.87 -13.73 4.38
C SER A 941 22.38 -13.71 4.74
N ALA A 942 21.79 -14.91 4.87
CA ALA A 942 20.43 -15.05 5.36
C ALA A 942 20.22 -14.37 6.72
N ASP A 943 21.20 -14.49 7.64
CA ASP A 943 21.14 -13.82 8.94
C ASP A 943 21.30 -12.29 8.81
N ASP A 944 22.19 -11.79 7.95
CA ASP A 944 22.38 -10.34 7.76
C ASP A 944 21.08 -9.66 7.29
N ILE A 945 20.43 -10.22 6.26
CA ILE A 945 19.17 -9.67 5.73
C ILE A 945 18.06 -9.77 6.77
N GLN A 946 17.89 -10.91 7.42
CA GLN A 946 16.82 -11.12 8.41
C GLN A 946 17.00 -10.24 9.64
N LEU A 947 18.23 -10.10 10.15
CA LEU A 947 18.58 -9.26 11.29
C LEU A 947 18.41 -7.77 10.94
N LEU A 948 18.93 -7.32 9.79
CA LEU A 948 18.73 -5.96 9.29
C LEU A 948 17.25 -5.63 9.16
N THR A 949 16.48 -6.48 8.48
CA THR A 949 15.03 -6.30 8.28
C THR A 949 14.29 -6.20 9.62
N TYR A 950 14.67 -7.00 10.60
CA TYR A 950 14.06 -6.97 11.94
C TYR A 950 14.45 -5.74 12.74
N HIS A 951 15.73 -5.35 12.74
CA HIS A 951 16.22 -4.18 13.47
C HIS A 951 15.70 -2.87 12.87
N LEU A 952 15.53 -2.79 11.54
CA LEU A 952 14.80 -1.69 10.87
C LEU A 952 13.33 -1.59 11.32
N GLY A 953 12.76 -2.61 11.96
CA GLY A 953 11.45 -2.51 12.62
C GLY A 953 11.45 -1.57 13.84
N TYR A 954 12.62 -1.27 14.42
CA TYR A 954 12.80 -0.45 15.62
C TYR A 954 13.24 1.00 15.33
N THR A 955 13.59 1.34 14.08
CA THR A 955 13.96 2.71 13.67
C THR A 955 12.75 3.59 13.31
N PHE A 956 11.53 3.09 13.53
CA PHE A 956 10.30 3.82 13.29
C PHE A 956 10.04 4.88 14.37
N SER A 957 10.17 6.15 13.99
CA SER A 957 10.37 7.27 14.91
C SER A 957 9.10 7.87 15.53
N ARG A 958 7.90 7.34 15.19
CA ARG A 958 6.59 7.82 15.68
C ARG A 958 6.18 7.28 17.06
N SER A 959 6.78 6.19 17.50
CA SER A 959 6.28 5.38 18.62
C SER A 959 7.38 4.55 19.26
N THR A 960 7.22 4.18 20.53
CA THR A 960 8.14 3.26 21.24
C THR A 960 7.74 1.80 21.12
N HIS A 961 7.38 1.41 19.89
CA HIS A 961 6.98 0.06 19.51
C HIS A 961 7.60 -0.28 18.17
N ALA A 962 8.06 -1.53 18.03
CA ALA A 962 8.48 -2.10 16.76
C ALA A 962 7.29 -2.16 15.78
N VAL A 963 7.56 -1.90 14.51
CA VAL A 963 6.55 -1.98 13.44
C VAL A 963 6.56 -3.35 12.75
N SER A 964 5.43 -3.68 12.11
CA SER A 964 5.20 -4.97 11.45
C SER A 964 6.05 -5.23 10.20
N VAL A 965 6.64 -4.17 9.63
CA VAL A 965 7.43 -4.14 8.40
C VAL A 965 8.64 -3.25 8.63
N ALA A 966 9.71 -3.37 7.83
CA ALA A 966 10.87 -2.49 7.94
C ALA A 966 10.45 -1.00 7.85
N ALA A 967 11.00 -0.14 8.71
CA ALA A 967 10.69 1.30 8.71
C ALA A 967 10.75 2.00 7.34
N PRO A 968 11.71 1.76 6.41
CA PRO A 968 11.68 2.36 5.07
C PRO A 968 10.38 2.07 4.31
N VAL A 969 9.86 0.84 4.37
CA VAL A 969 8.57 0.47 3.76
C VAL A 969 7.45 1.27 4.42
N TYR A 970 7.40 1.27 5.76
CA TYR A 970 6.37 2.00 6.50
C TYR A 970 6.35 3.50 6.14
N TYR A 971 7.53 4.12 6.04
CA TYR A 971 7.67 5.52 5.66
C TYR A 971 7.24 5.80 4.21
N ALA A 972 7.50 4.89 3.27
CA ALA A 972 7.01 5.02 1.88
C ALA A 972 5.48 5.03 1.84
N ASN A 973 4.83 4.08 2.52
CA ASN A 973 3.36 3.99 2.57
C ASN A 973 2.72 5.22 3.24
N GLU A 974 3.28 5.71 4.35
CA GLU A 974 2.79 6.95 4.98
C GLU A 974 3.01 8.18 4.08
N ALA A 975 4.13 8.23 3.34
CA ALA A 975 4.40 9.30 2.39
C ALA A 975 3.46 9.28 1.17
N ALA A 976 3.12 8.11 0.63
CA ALA A 976 2.13 7.95 -0.45
C ALA A 976 0.72 8.35 0.02
N ALA A 977 0.28 7.83 1.17
CA ALA A 977 -1.03 8.15 1.75
C ALA A 977 -1.15 9.64 2.11
N HIS A 978 -0.08 10.26 2.60
CA HIS A 978 -0.04 11.69 2.86
C HIS A 978 -0.11 12.50 1.56
N ALA A 979 0.62 12.07 0.52
CA ALA A 979 0.64 12.69 -0.80
C ALA A 979 -0.70 12.58 -1.56
N ARG A 980 -1.60 11.67 -1.17
CA ARG A 980 -2.97 11.59 -1.71
C ARG A 980 -3.73 12.90 -1.55
N HIS A 981 -3.43 13.69 -0.52
CA HIS A 981 -4.01 15.02 -0.31
C HIS A 981 -3.48 16.10 -1.28
N PHE A 982 -2.38 15.84 -2.00
CA PHE A 982 -1.78 16.79 -2.96
C PHE A 982 -2.38 16.69 -4.37
N LEU A 983 -3.33 15.77 -4.60
CA LEU A 983 -4.13 15.72 -5.81
C LEU A 983 -5.30 16.71 -5.73
N LYS A 984 -5.36 17.65 -6.68
CA LYS A 984 -6.55 18.48 -6.94
C LYS A 984 -7.14 18.10 -8.30
N GLU A 985 -8.48 18.02 -8.40
CA GLU A 985 -9.16 17.97 -9.69
C GLU A 985 -8.99 19.32 -10.39
N ALA A 986 -8.64 19.31 -11.67
CA ALA A 986 -8.56 20.53 -12.46
C ALA A 986 -9.99 21.06 -12.70
N PRO A 987 -10.24 22.38 -12.61
CA PRO A 987 -11.50 22.98 -13.05
C PRO A 987 -11.79 22.62 -14.51
N GLU A 988 -13.04 22.40 -14.87
CA GLU A 988 -13.40 21.99 -16.24
C GLU A 988 -13.32 23.14 -17.27
N ASP A 989 -13.12 24.39 -16.81
CA ASP A 989 -13.26 25.62 -17.61
C ASP A 989 -11.97 26.44 -17.85
N GLU A 990 -10.79 26.03 -17.35
CA GLU A 990 -9.52 26.75 -17.61
C GLU A 990 -8.54 25.96 -18.48
N SER A 991 -8.70 26.07 -19.80
CA SER A 991 -7.64 25.84 -20.76
C SER A 991 -6.72 27.06 -20.84
N SER A 992 -5.77 27.16 -19.91
CA SER A 992 -4.72 28.18 -19.89
C SER A 992 -3.41 27.55 -19.44
N ASP A 993 -2.32 27.83 -20.16
CA ASP A 993 -1.03 27.20 -19.97
C ASP A 993 -0.38 27.56 -18.62
N THR A 994 0.17 26.56 -17.90
CA THR A 994 1.38 26.61 -17.02
C THR A 994 1.45 25.56 -15.88
N VAL A 995 1.08 24.29 -16.09
CA VAL A 995 1.60 23.17 -15.25
C VAL A 995 1.93 21.95 -16.12
N SER A 996 3.05 21.27 -15.84
CA SER A 996 3.51 20.12 -16.62
C SER A 996 2.63 18.87 -16.46
N CYS A 997 1.59 18.78 -17.28
CA CYS A 997 0.68 17.64 -17.36
C CYS A 997 1.35 16.40 -17.97
N SER A 998 1.39 15.29 -17.23
CA SER A 998 1.69 13.98 -17.83
C SER A 998 0.43 13.42 -18.52
N SER A 999 0.34 13.64 -19.83
CA SER A 999 -0.59 13.03 -20.80
C SER A 999 -1.95 12.52 -20.26
N GLY A 1000 -2.94 13.43 -20.21
CA GLY A 1000 -4.38 13.07 -20.22
C GLY A 1000 -5.11 12.95 -18.89
N SER A 1001 -4.52 13.33 -17.75
CA SER A 1001 -5.21 13.30 -16.45
C SER A 1001 -5.86 14.65 -16.08
N LYS A 1002 -7.16 14.64 -15.72
CA LYS A 1002 -7.89 15.78 -15.11
C LYS A 1002 -7.41 16.16 -13.68
N PHE A 1003 -6.19 15.80 -13.31
CA PHE A 1003 -5.68 15.91 -11.94
C PHE A 1003 -4.32 16.62 -11.93
N LEU A 1004 -4.21 17.65 -11.10
CA LEU A 1004 -2.95 18.33 -10.79
C LEU A 1004 -2.37 17.75 -9.50
N PHE A 1005 -1.04 17.59 -9.45
CA PHE A 1005 -0.32 17.07 -8.29
C PHE A 1005 0.66 18.13 -7.77
N ALA A 1006 0.40 18.65 -6.57
CA ALA A 1006 1.23 19.67 -5.96
C ALA A 1006 2.61 19.11 -5.54
N LYS A 1007 3.68 19.82 -5.87
CA LYS A 1007 5.05 19.46 -5.46
C LYS A 1007 5.32 19.90 -4.02
N VAL A 1008 6.05 19.10 -3.27
CA VAL A 1008 6.48 19.43 -1.90
C VAL A 1008 7.42 20.64 -1.93
N HIS A 1009 7.24 21.56 -0.98
CA HIS A 1009 8.04 22.78 -0.91
C HIS A 1009 9.50 22.50 -0.50
N LYS A 1010 10.46 23.20 -1.12
CA LYS A 1010 11.92 22.96 -0.93
C LYS A 1010 12.36 22.95 0.54
N ASN A 1011 11.79 23.84 1.37
CA ASN A 1011 12.09 23.95 2.81
C ASN A 1011 11.72 22.71 3.66
N VAL A 1012 10.84 21.84 3.15
CA VAL A 1012 10.40 20.61 3.85
C VAL A 1012 10.69 19.31 3.08
N GLN A 1013 11.06 19.38 1.79
CA GLN A 1013 11.31 18.20 0.94
C GLN A 1013 12.37 17.23 1.49
N ASN A 1014 13.36 17.75 2.23
CA ASN A 1014 14.44 16.97 2.83
C ASN A 1014 14.19 16.69 4.34
N LYS A 1015 12.98 16.96 4.85
CA LYS A 1015 12.52 16.66 6.22
C LYS A 1015 11.48 15.55 6.20
N MET A 1016 11.16 14.97 7.37
CA MET A 1016 10.12 13.94 7.49
C MET A 1016 8.72 14.55 7.59
N PHE A 1017 8.28 15.31 6.57
CA PHE A 1017 6.97 15.98 6.56
C PHE A 1017 5.75 15.02 6.55
N PHE A 1018 5.98 13.74 6.25
CA PHE A 1018 4.97 12.68 6.19
C PHE A 1018 4.67 12.00 7.55
N ILE A 1019 5.30 12.43 8.67
CA ILE A 1019 5.24 11.75 9.99
C ILE A 1019 4.07 12.15 10.92
#